data_AF-A0A1Q8RCB6-F1
#
_entry.id   AF-A0A1Q8RCB6-F1
#
_cell.length_a   1.000
_cell.length_b   1.000
_cell.length_c   1.000
_cell.angle_alpha   90.00
_cell.angle_beta   90.00
_cell.angle_gamma   90.00
#
_symmetry.space_group_name_H-M   'P 1'
#
loop_
_entity.id
_entity.type
_entity.pdbx_description
1 polymer ?
#
loop_
_entity_poly.entity_id
_entity_poly.type
_entity_poly.pdbx_seq_one_letter_code
_entity_poly.pdbx_strand_id
1 'polypeptide(L)'
;MVPHFVTKERVLKVIRAAQLDNEITLVNFVTNHAARLFLILVLMSRSKAEYVSLLKTLKDNNFSDKALPIKFEKDGNGESLVWYWYSAPSSATSTHQASFVVPDWERTDKDSFESYQWRFISPTFGKPHPFRSQFHYEIVLPYFDVATKAVSEGFFGEVSKVQVHQAHINVRELDGKAQGDWVAVALKKANDNPELAEFFDKEANNLERLRSYKSKHLIKPIAAYEHRGDRCLIFPWADGGNLSEYWVSFTGNPLAGDHLRWIVHQVCGLFSAIEELHNSNCRHGDLKPENILVYVDKDKNQTLQIADLGLAAFHDKVTNIRRAANLPTQTPAGTSRYEPPEMDRERNQDQYKYGGKDLPPRSRAYDLWSMGCVVLELLIWLSYGFTAVDDFQKRTSYFWEPNNDNSNGYQVHSHVNDYIEKLSNRWQTGSACKDLLVLVQKRLLIVEVSDDNKSFPRHRTIASEAYRRMKEVQRKYYPVGTTDSGLAPGHGSDHQGIKSSLPPHEDNLEEFNGLVGIERKATEKKSDFQRTLVPGTQYRVNIKYEQRSKLNDTWESLSDNTFALQVFEQISWHQVRPLSGLRDSILCAKCSAITSITLFESECHVSEMQESCDLCGLLFHALKRAGIMPPAVVKLRQTGTTIGLEGGPNLLSIYIEPGHDIPPGRQIGLPRLPEPSSQEQLTLFKQWISKCDSTHGRCLRRHAGQDTSEMPTRLVKVTEPMQLLDSSRIEPCQYIALSHCWGQLQKHERFCLSRSNYSQLRERIDFDRLPKTFKDAIVVTRGLGIDYIWIDTLCIIQDDKKDWENESTKMEEVFSAAYCTISAASAKSSLDGFLSDRQPRPCVQLRMKNSRDLYVCSYIDDFHQDVELAEINRRGWVLQERALSRRSIYYTPNQVYWECGEGIRCETLGRLYNSKATFLGDANFPQSALEYYRDGRQLLIQDLYERYSALAFTMASDRAVAILGLQKRLARAFKTQAAHGSFATYFARSILWSRNQPTEMTTITQPTGRHVPSWSWFSKEGKIEYMHLEFEKIEWMKSDFKSPFARPSETLSDPTSTSGYGGDTSVFQGFARRMDISEEELTSQAIFDKNNELKAKDFRVVVIGRDKDEGMVDDGPNSPKLHVLVIRKSSSSPRENLYERVGVASLSPKQVLTQGFWVDVW
;
A
#
# COMPACT_ATOMS: atom_id res chain seq x y z
N MET A 1 -9.08 9.75 41.57
CA MET A 1 -8.35 10.84 42.27
C MET A 1 -9.23 11.96 42.85
N VAL A 2 -10.24 12.51 42.14
CA VAL A 2 -11.08 13.64 42.64
C VAL A 2 -11.61 13.46 44.08
N PRO A 3 -12.16 12.30 44.49
CA PRO A 3 -12.66 12.11 45.86
C PRO A 3 -11.58 12.21 46.95
N HIS A 4 -10.31 12.02 46.59
CA HIS A 4 -9.18 12.13 47.51
C HIS A 4 -8.77 13.59 47.75
N PHE A 5 -9.00 14.47 46.76
CA PHE A 5 -8.71 15.91 46.87
C PHE A 5 -9.90 16.70 47.44
N VAL A 6 -11.12 16.26 47.16
CA VAL A 6 -12.37 16.95 47.55
C VAL A 6 -13.00 16.26 48.76
N THR A 7 -12.34 16.35 49.92
CA THR A 7 -12.90 15.90 51.19
C THR A 7 -13.63 17.04 51.90
N LYS A 8 -14.63 16.74 52.73
CA LYS A 8 -15.38 17.77 53.49
C LYS A 8 -14.44 18.72 54.25
N GLU A 9 -13.41 18.20 54.91
CA GLU A 9 -12.43 19.01 55.64
C GLU A 9 -11.59 19.93 54.74
N ARG A 10 -11.09 19.41 53.60
CA ARG A 10 -10.27 20.20 52.67
C ARG A 10 -11.09 21.30 51.99
N VAL A 11 -12.31 20.97 51.58
CA VAL A 11 -13.24 21.93 50.98
C VAL A 11 -13.61 23.01 52.00
N LEU A 12 -13.95 22.62 53.24
CA LEU A 12 -14.24 23.57 54.32
C LEU A 12 -13.08 24.52 54.60
N LYS A 13 -11.84 24.02 54.60
CA LYS A 13 -10.63 24.84 54.78
C LYS A 13 -10.46 25.88 53.67
N VAL A 14 -10.77 25.53 52.42
CA VAL A 14 -10.68 26.45 51.28
C VAL A 14 -11.81 27.49 51.30
N ILE A 15 -13.04 27.07 51.62
CA ILE A 15 -14.20 27.97 51.76
C ILE A 15 -13.97 29.00 52.88
N ARG A 16 -13.43 28.57 54.03
CA ARG A 16 -13.03 29.47 55.13
C ARG A 16 -11.94 30.45 54.75
N ALA A 17 -10.93 29.98 54.03
CA ALA A 17 -9.85 30.84 53.53
C ALA A 17 -10.36 31.89 52.52
N ALA A 18 -11.48 31.59 51.83
CA ALA A 18 -12.15 32.50 50.91
C ALA A 18 -13.20 33.41 51.58
N GLN A 19 -13.40 33.31 52.91
CA GLN A 19 -14.36 34.10 53.69
C GLN A 19 -15.82 34.03 53.15
N LEU A 20 -16.25 32.85 52.70
CA LEU A 20 -17.60 32.67 52.15
C LEU A 20 -18.61 32.25 53.22
N ASP A 21 -19.75 32.95 53.27
CA ASP A 21 -20.89 32.58 54.12
C ASP A 21 -21.55 31.26 53.67
N ASN A 22 -22.35 30.64 54.55
CA ASN A 22 -23.05 29.37 54.30
C ASN A 22 -22.13 28.17 54.04
N GLU A 23 -21.05 28.06 54.83
CA GLU A 23 -20.00 27.03 54.71
C GLU A 23 -20.55 25.61 54.50
N ILE A 24 -21.53 25.18 55.31
CA ILE A 24 -22.07 23.82 55.28
C ILE A 24 -22.76 23.52 53.93
N THR A 25 -23.52 24.47 53.41
CA THR A 25 -24.29 24.31 52.17
C THR A 25 -23.36 24.26 50.96
N LEU A 26 -22.32 25.09 50.94
CA LEU A 26 -21.31 25.09 49.88
C LEU A 26 -20.42 23.85 49.92
N VAL A 27 -20.00 23.39 51.12
CA VAL A 27 -19.28 22.11 51.27
C VAL A 27 -20.11 20.97 50.71
N ASN A 28 -21.39 20.88 51.07
CA ASN A 28 -22.28 19.82 50.57
C ASN A 28 -22.46 19.89 49.04
N PHE A 29 -22.61 21.09 48.48
CA PHE A 29 -22.70 21.28 47.03
C PHE A 29 -21.43 20.79 46.32
N VAL A 30 -20.26 21.22 46.79
CA VAL A 30 -18.97 20.81 46.20
C VAL A 30 -18.76 19.30 46.31
N THR A 31 -18.98 18.70 47.48
CA THR A 31 -18.72 17.27 47.67
C THR A 31 -19.69 16.37 46.92
N ASN A 32 -20.93 16.84 46.67
CA ASN A 32 -21.97 16.01 46.06
C ASN A 32 -22.17 16.28 44.57
N HIS A 33 -21.90 17.51 44.10
CA HIS A 33 -22.35 17.97 42.78
C HIS A 33 -21.30 18.76 41.97
N ALA A 34 -20.28 19.34 42.59
CA ALA A 34 -19.37 20.29 41.93
C ALA A 34 -17.88 20.05 42.25
N ALA A 35 -17.48 18.79 42.40
CA ALA A 35 -16.13 18.42 42.81
C ALA A 35 -15.08 18.75 41.73
N ARG A 36 -15.42 18.55 40.44
CA ARG A 36 -14.53 18.89 39.32
C ARG A 36 -14.48 20.40 39.13
N LEU A 37 -15.63 21.07 39.15
CA LEU A 37 -15.71 22.53 39.09
C LEU A 37 -14.86 23.19 40.17
N PHE A 38 -14.98 22.73 41.42
CA PHE A 38 -14.18 23.21 42.53
C PHE A 38 -12.68 23.09 42.26
N LEU A 39 -12.20 21.95 41.74
CA LEU A 39 -10.79 21.75 41.43
C LEU A 39 -10.31 22.64 40.27
N ILE A 40 -11.15 22.87 39.25
CA ILE A 40 -10.83 23.79 38.14
C ILE A 40 -10.65 25.21 38.68
N LEU A 41 -11.60 25.69 39.49
CA LEU A 41 -11.53 27.02 40.09
C LEU A 41 -10.32 27.17 41.01
N VAL A 42 -9.99 26.14 41.79
CA VAL A 42 -8.79 26.12 42.64
C VAL A 42 -7.50 26.17 41.81
N LEU A 43 -7.43 25.50 40.66
CA LEU A 43 -6.27 25.56 39.76
C LEU A 43 -6.11 26.90 39.06
N MET A 44 -7.21 27.57 38.73
CA MET A 44 -7.19 28.92 38.15
C MET A 44 -6.74 29.98 39.15
N SER A 45 -7.00 29.74 40.44
CA SER A 45 -6.82 30.73 41.49
C SER A 45 -5.36 31.00 41.82
N ARG A 46 -4.94 32.26 41.65
CA ARG A 46 -3.62 32.75 42.08
C ARG A 46 -3.53 32.96 43.60
N SER A 47 -4.68 33.20 44.25
CA SER A 47 -4.88 33.18 45.70
C SER A 47 -5.99 32.17 46.05
N LYS A 48 -6.09 31.64 47.28
CA LYS A 48 -7.14 30.64 47.61
C LYS A 48 -8.59 31.17 47.55
N ALA A 49 -8.81 32.47 47.38
CA ALA A 49 -10.11 33.12 47.56
C ALA A 49 -10.77 33.61 46.26
N GLU A 50 -9.98 34.03 45.26
CA GLU A 50 -10.43 34.82 44.11
C GLU A 50 -11.54 34.14 43.29
N TYR A 51 -11.28 32.97 42.69
CA TYR A 51 -12.30 32.26 41.91
C TYR A 51 -13.14 31.26 42.72
N VAL A 52 -12.73 30.94 43.95
CA VAL A 52 -13.52 30.09 44.86
C VAL A 52 -14.81 30.80 45.29
N SER A 53 -14.80 32.14 45.32
CA SER A 53 -15.99 32.97 45.61
C SER A 53 -17.17 32.72 44.65
N LEU A 54 -16.90 32.30 43.42
CA LEU A 54 -17.90 31.97 42.39
C LEU A 54 -18.72 30.73 42.72
N LEU A 55 -18.29 29.87 43.66
CA LEU A 55 -19.04 28.67 44.03
C LEU A 55 -20.46 28.99 44.49
N LYS A 56 -20.67 30.12 45.15
CA LYS A 56 -22.01 30.59 45.55
C LYS A 56 -22.87 30.88 44.32
N THR A 57 -22.35 31.67 43.39
CA THR A 57 -23.02 32.02 42.14
C THR A 57 -23.32 30.79 41.28
N LEU A 58 -22.35 29.87 41.14
CA LEU A 58 -22.54 28.63 40.37
C LEU A 58 -23.59 27.72 41.00
N LYS A 59 -23.58 27.57 42.34
CA LYS A 59 -24.61 26.81 43.07
C LYS A 59 -26.00 27.41 42.87
N ASP A 60 -26.14 28.72 43.02
CA ASP A 60 -27.43 29.41 42.92
C ASP A 60 -28.01 29.38 41.49
N ASN A 61 -27.15 29.20 40.48
CA ASN A 61 -27.51 28.96 39.09
C ASN A 61 -27.58 27.48 38.69
N ASN A 62 -27.55 26.54 39.65
CA ASN A 62 -27.55 25.09 39.41
C ASN A 62 -26.42 24.57 38.49
N PHE A 63 -25.32 25.31 38.39
CA PHE A 63 -24.18 24.98 37.55
C PHE A 63 -23.26 23.97 38.27
N SER A 64 -23.33 22.70 37.87
CA SER A 64 -22.68 21.56 38.53
C SER A 64 -21.70 20.83 37.61
N ASP A 65 -21.01 19.79 38.08
CA ASP A 65 -20.09 18.99 37.25
C ASP A 65 -20.79 18.38 36.01
N LYS A 66 -22.12 18.27 36.02
CA LYS A 66 -22.94 17.82 34.87
C LYS A 66 -22.92 18.80 33.69
N ALA A 67 -22.60 20.06 33.96
CA ALA A 67 -22.52 21.12 32.97
C ALA A 67 -21.17 21.12 32.22
N LEU A 68 -20.20 20.29 32.62
CA LEU A 68 -18.91 20.20 31.91
C LEU A 68 -18.96 19.18 30.75
N PRO A 69 -18.24 19.42 29.64
CA PRO A 69 -17.42 20.60 29.36
C PRO A 69 -18.24 21.78 28.82
N ILE A 70 -17.69 22.98 29.01
CA ILE A 70 -18.25 24.24 28.51
C ILE A 70 -17.30 24.96 27.55
N LYS A 71 -17.88 25.84 26.74
CA LYS A 71 -17.19 26.78 25.86
C LYS A 71 -17.80 28.18 26.02
N PHE A 72 -16.99 29.22 25.96
CA PHE A 72 -17.46 30.61 25.98
C PHE A 72 -17.64 31.11 24.54
N GLU A 73 -18.82 31.65 24.21
CA GLU A 73 -19.04 32.36 22.94
C GLU A 73 -19.60 33.76 23.19
N LYS A 74 -19.34 34.69 22.27
CA LYS A 74 -19.88 36.05 22.37
C LYS A 74 -21.25 36.12 21.70
N ASP A 75 -22.22 36.73 22.35
CA ASP A 75 -23.48 37.09 21.72
C ASP A 75 -23.32 38.31 20.79
N GLY A 76 -24.38 38.65 20.06
CA GLY A 76 -24.41 39.80 19.14
C GLY A 76 -24.18 41.16 19.81
N ASN A 77 -24.23 41.24 21.14
CA ASN A 77 -24.00 42.45 21.94
C ASN A 77 -22.59 42.48 22.56
N GLY A 78 -21.78 41.43 22.39
CA GLY A 78 -20.43 41.32 22.95
C GLY A 78 -20.35 40.71 24.35
N GLU A 79 -21.47 40.27 24.93
CA GLU A 79 -21.51 39.57 26.21
C GLU A 79 -21.13 38.09 26.01
N SER A 80 -20.35 37.52 26.95
CA SER A 80 -19.89 36.12 26.84
C SER A 80 -20.90 35.16 27.46
N LEU A 81 -21.51 34.33 26.62
CA LEU A 81 -22.40 33.25 27.00
C LEU A 81 -21.64 31.93 27.14
N VAL A 82 -22.05 31.13 28.12
CA VAL A 82 -21.56 29.76 28.31
C VAL A 82 -22.40 28.78 27.49
N TRP A 83 -21.72 27.93 26.72
CA TRP A 83 -22.31 26.88 25.90
C TRP A 83 -21.83 25.49 26.35
N TYR A 84 -22.72 24.50 26.27
CA TYR A 84 -22.42 23.10 26.58
C TYR A 84 -22.05 22.31 25.33
N TRP A 85 -21.09 21.39 25.45
CA TRP A 85 -20.54 20.68 24.29
C TRP A 85 -21.36 19.45 23.82
N TYR A 86 -22.29 18.93 24.62
CA TYR A 86 -22.97 17.67 24.30
C TYR A 86 -24.26 17.84 23.49
N SER A 87 -24.22 17.39 22.23
CA SER A 87 -25.31 16.68 21.56
C SER A 87 -24.67 15.64 20.64
N ALA A 88 -24.74 14.36 21.02
CA ALA A 88 -24.31 13.27 20.14
C ALA A 88 -25.23 13.19 18.90
N PRO A 89 -24.74 12.65 17.77
CA PRO A 89 -25.52 12.55 16.53
C PRO A 89 -26.51 11.39 16.62
N SER A 90 -27.72 11.67 17.10
CA SER A 90 -28.89 10.85 16.81
C SER A 90 -30.13 11.72 16.82
N SER A 91 -30.70 11.92 15.63
CA SER A 91 -31.93 12.66 15.32
C SER A 91 -31.94 14.16 15.60
N ALA A 92 -32.38 14.90 14.59
CA ALA A 92 -32.61 16.32 14.58
C ALA A 92 -33.51 16.76 15.75
N THR A 93 -32.93 17.52 16.68
CA THR A 93 -33.48 18.73 17.33
C THR A 93 -32.50 19.13 18.44
N SER A 94 -31.69 20.16 18.20
CA SER A 94 -30.87 20.80 19.24
C SER A 94 -31.78 21.64 20.14
N THR A 95 -32.30 21.06 21.22
CA THR A 95 -32.94 21.84 22.28
C THR A 95 -31.86 22.56 23.09
N HIS A 96 -31.67 23.84 22.79
CA HIS A 96 -30.84 24.77 23.56
C HIS A 96 -31.34 24.84 25.01
N GLN A 97 -30.52 24.43 25.99
CA GLN A 97 -30.82 24.62 27.40
C GLN A 97 -29.69 25.38 28.11
N ALA A 98 -30.09 26.51 28.70
CA ALA A 98 -29.43 27.39 29.66
C ALA A 98 -28.18 28.17 29.19
N SER A 99 -28.39 29.43 28.80
CA SER A 99 -27.36 30.46 28.72
C SER A 99 -27.20 31.14 30.10
N PHE A 100 -26.04 30.97 30.75
CA PHE A 100 -25.67 31.69 31.98
C PHE A 100 -24.52 32.65 31.66
N VAL A 101 -24.64 33.91 32.12
CA VAL A 101 -23.58 34.92 32.01
C VAL A 101 -22.70 34.80 33.25
N VAL A 102 -21.41 34.53 33.06
CA VAL A 102 -20.42 34.55 34.14
C VAL A 102 -19.95 35.99 34.33
N PRO A 103 -20.25 36.66 35.47
CA PRO A 103 -19.81 38.04 35.69
C PRO A 103 -18.28 38.10 35.88
N ASP A 104 -17.67 39.17 35.40
CA ASP A 104 -16.30 39.60 35.75
C ASP A 104 -15.13 38.69 35.36
N TRP A 105 -15.31 37.75 34.42
CA TRP A 105 -14.18 36.98 33.86
C TRP A 105 -13.50 37.72 32.70
N GLU A 106 -12.21 37.99 32.87
CA GLU A 106 -11.36 38.47 31.79
C GLU A 106 -11.13 37.36 30.75
N ARG A 107 -10.62 37.74 29.57
CA ARG A 107 -10.35 36.78 28.49
C ARG A 107 -9.41 35.66 28.94
N THR A 108 -8.41 35.98 29.76
CA THR A 108 -7.46 35.02 30.31
C THR A 108 -8.10 34.00 31.25
N ASP A 109 -9.16 34.38 31.96
CA ASP A 109 -9.84 33.49 32.90
C ASP A 109 -10.68 32.46 32.15
N LYS A 110 -11.35 32.90 31.07
CA LYS A 110 -12.11 32.05 30.16
C LYS A 110 -11.19 31.02 29.48
N ASP A 111 -10.09 31.50 28.91
CA ASP A 111 -9.08 30.64 28.27
C ASP A 111 -8.48 29.63 29.28
N SER A 112 -8.24 30.06 30.53
CA SER A 112 -7.72 29.20 31.59
C SER A 112 -8.74 28.12 31.99
N PHE A 113 -10.00 28.48 32.20
CA PHE A 113 -11.04 27.51 32.53
C PHE A 113 -11.22 26.48 31.42
N GLU A 114 -11.27 26.96 30.16
CA GLU A 114 -11.39 26.10 28.98
C GLU A 114 -10.21 25.12 28.89
N SER A 115 -8.99 25.55 29.23
CA SER A 115 -7.83 24.67 29.23
C SER A 115 -7.83 23.67 30.41
N TYR A 116 -8.18 24.11 31.63
CA TYR A 116 -8.08 23.28 32.82
C TYR A 116 -9.18 22.22 32.93
N GLN A 117 -10.38 22.47 32.40
CA GLN A 117 -11.50 21.54 32.54
C GLN A 117 -11.16 20.13 32.04
N TRP A 118 -10.41 20.02 30.93
CA TRP A 118 -10.06 18.76 30.27
C TRP A 118 -9.26 17.80 31.17
N ARG A 119 -8.55 18.34 32.18
CA ARG A 119 -7.80 17.55 33.17
C ARG A 119 -8.70 16.77 34.14
N PHE A 120 -9.94 17.20 34.34
CA PHE A 120 -10.86 16.62 35.33
C PHE A 120 -12.06 15.88 34.72
N ILE A 121 -12.15 15.86 33.39
CA ILE A 121 -13.24 15.18 32.63
C ILE A 121 -12.75 13.96 31.84
N SER A 122 -11.68 13.33 32.30
CA SER A 122 -11.16 12.10 31.69
C SER A 122 -12.25 11.01 31.57
N PRO A 123 -12.35 10.32 30.42
CA PRO A 123 -13.45 9.41 30.13
C PRO A 123 -13.44 8.15 31.01
N THR A 124 -14.58 7.46 31.07
CA THR A 124 -14.73 6.15 31.74
C THR A 124 -15.21 5.13 30.72
N PHE A 125 -14.50 4.02 30.58
CA PHE A 125 -14.79 2.93 29.64
C PHE A 125 -15.62 1.81 30.29
N GLY A 126 -16.31 1.00 29.47
CA GLY A 126 -17.10 -0.15 29.94
C GLY A 126 -18.49 0.20 30.50
N LYS A 127 -19.06 1.34 30.08
CA LYS A 127 -20.48 1.65 30.34
C LYS A 127 -21.38 0.91 29.33
N PRO A 128 -22.66 0.65 29.64
CA PRO A 128 -23.59 0.03 28.68
C PRO A 128 -23.73 0.88 27.42
N HIS A 129 -23.89 2.21 27.58
CA HIS A 129 -23.90 3.17 26.48
C HIS A 129 -23.24 4.51 26.88
N PRO A 130 -22.62 5.24 25.92
CA PRO A 130 -22.33 4.78 24.56
C PRO A 130 -21.09 3.86 24.51
N PHE A 131 -21.12 2.80 23.68
CA PHE A 131 -19.95 1.96 23.43
C PHE A 131 -18.90 2.69 22.58
N ARG A 132 -19.35 3.47 21.59
CA ARG A 132 -18.52 4.32 20.72
C ARG A 132 -18.59 5.77 21.16
N SER A 133 -17.44 6.41 21.36
CA SER A 133 -17.36 7.83 21.74
C SER A 133 -16.43 8.62 20.81
N GLN A 134 -16.70 9.91 20.58
CA GLN A 134 -15.74 10.82 19.97
C GLN A 134 -15.31 11.83 21.03
N PHE A 135 -14.00 11.95 21.25
CA PHE A 135 -13.45 12.80 22.30
C PHE A 135 -12.81 14.07 21.74
N HIS A 136 -12.85 15.14 22.54
CA HIS A 136 -12.17 16.39 22.22
C HIS A 136 -10.66 16.17 22.15
N TYR A 137 -9.96 16.91 21.29
CA TYR A 137 -8.51 16.76 21.14
C TYR A 137 -7.71 17.10 22.41
N GLU A 138 -8.29 17.88 23.34
CA GLU A 138 -7.66 18.27 24.61
C GLU A 138 -7.95 17.31 25.77
N ILE A 139 -8.85 16.33 25.59
CA ILE A 139 -9.19 15.41 26.69
C ILE A 139 -7.95 14.63 27.12
N VAL A 140 -7.82 14.42 28.43
CA VAL A 140 -6.78 13.55 28.98
C VAL A 140 -7.34 12.13 29.09
N LEU A 141 -6.78 11.19 28.32
CA LEU A 141 -7.16 9.78 28.37
C LEU A 141 -6.63 9.12 29.67
N PRO A 142 -7.33 8.14 30.25
CA PRO A 142 -7.03 7.58 31.57
C PRO A 142 -5.94 6.48 31.51
N TYR A 143 -4.86 6.71 30.77
CA TYR A 143 -3.74 5.76 30.61
C TYR A 143 -2.59 6.11 31.55
N PHE A 144 -2.06 5.13 32.29
CA PHE A 144 -0.90 5.31 33.18
C PHE A 144 0.43 5.19 32.45
N ASP A 145 0.56 4.13 31.64
CA ASP A 145 1.70 3.87 30.76
C ASP A 145 1.15 3.27 29.47
N VAL A 146 1.55 3.82 28.34
CA VAL A 146 1.37 3.21 27.02
C VAL A 146 2.69 2.52 26.71
N ALA A 147 2.67 1.20 26.48
CA ALA A 147 3.88 0.47 26.12
C ALA A 147 4.58 1.17 24.93
N THR A 148 5.89 1.40 25.03
CA THR A 148 6.71 2.09 24.00
C THR A 148 6.83 1.32 22.69
N LYS A 149 6.28 0.11 22.61
CA LYS A 149 6.34 -0.76 21.44
C LYS A 149 5.04 -1.57 21.29
N ALA A 150 4.53 -1.66 20.06
CA ALA A 150 3.46 -2.56 19.66
C ALA A 150 3.74 -3.99 20.11
N VAL A 151 2.73 -4.69 20.61
CA VAL A 151 2.84 -6.14 20.87
C VAL A 151 2.61 -6.93 19.58
N SER A 152 1.78 -6.40 18.67
CA SER A 152 1.63 -6.92 17.31
C SER A 152 1.20 -5.82 16.34
N GLU A 153 1.68 -5.93 15.09
CA GLU A 153 1.29 -5.07 13.97
C GLU A 153 0.51 -5.93 12.95
N GLY A 154 -0.74 -5.56 12.70
CA GLY A 154 -1.63 -6.28 11.78
C GLY A 154 -2.18 -5.40 10.66
N PHE A 155 -2.87 -6.02 9.69
CA PHE A 155 -3.43 -5.34 8.51
C PHE A 155 -4.36 -4.15 8.85
N PHE A 156 -5.00 -4.17 10.03
CA PHE A 156 -5.98 -3.15 10.44
C PHE A 156 -5.46 -2.17 11.49
N GLY A 157 -4.28 -2.38 12.06
CA GLY A 157 -3.81 -1.54 13.15
C GLY A 157 -2.73 -2.16 14.04
N GLU A 158 -2.22 -1.32 14.94
CA GLU A 158 -1.29 -1.68 16.01
C GLU A 158 -2.07 -2.14 17.24
N VAL A 159 -1.64 -3.23 17.89
CA VAL A 159 -2.17 -3.65 19.20
C VAL A 159 -1.11 -3.45 20.27
N SER A 160 -1.44 -2.62 21.26
CA SER A 160 -0.53 -2.28 22.36
C SER A 160 -1.19 -2.61 23.70
N LYS A 161 -0.40 -3.06 24.68
CA LYS A 161 -0.87 -3.24 26.07
C LYS A 161 -0.87 -1.88 26.77
N VAL A 162 -2.00 -1.51 27.39
CA VAL A 162 -2.16 -0.23 28.09
C VAL A 162 -2.71 -0.46 29.49
N GLN A 163 -2.26 0.35 30.46
CA GLN A 163 -2.77 0.32 31.84
C GLN A 163 -3.80 1.43 32.04
N VAL A 164 -5.01 1.07 32.49
CA VAL A 164 -6.12 2.00 32.76
C VAL A 164 -6.44 2.00 34.24
N HIS A 165 -6.65 3.15 34.86
CA HIS A 165 -7.08 3.22 36.27
C HIS A 165 -8.45 2.57 36.49
N GLN A 166 -8.58 1.76 37.54
CA GLN A 166 -9.83 1.10 37.94
C GLN A 166 -11.04 2.03 38.09
N ALA A 167 -10.84 3.32 38.39
CA ALA A 167 -11.93 4.30 38.47
C ALA A 167 -12.48 4.74 37.09
N HIS A 168 -11.71 4.47 36.02
CA HIS A 168 -12.00 4.86 34.64
C HIS A 168 -12.35 3.68 33.73
N ILE A 169 -12.54 2.48 34.31
CA ILE A 169 -12.95 1.30 33.57
C ILE A 169 -13.88 0.44 34.42
N ASN A 170 -14.94 -0.10 33.83
CA ASN A 170 -15.85 -0.98 34.55
C ASN A 170 -15.22 -2.36 34.79
N VAL A 171 -14.60 -2.53 35.96
CA VAL A 171 -13.87 -3.74 36.35
C VAL A 171 -14.76 -5.01 36.36
N ARG A 172 -16.08 -4.86 36.45
CA ARG A 172 -17.02 -5.99 36.39
C ARG A 172 -17.05 -6.67 35.02
N GLU A 173 -16.72 -5.94 33.94
CA GLU A 173 -16.62 -6.50 32.58
C GLU A 173 -15.27 -7.21 32.33
N LEU A 174 -14.36 -7.23 33.32
CA LEU A 174 -13.01 -7.77 33.25
C LEU A 174 -12.73 -8.83 34.32
N ASP A 175 -13.78 -9.48 34.82
CA ASP A 175 -13.73 -10.55 35.83
C ASP A 175 -12.91 -10.20 37.10
N GLY A 176 -12.79 -8.91 37.45
CA GLY A 176 -12.09 -8.49 38.67
C GLY A 176 -10.56 -8.40 38.58
N LYS A 177 -9.96 -8.34 37.38
CA LYS A 177 -8.50 -8.26 37.13
C LYS A 177 -7.82 -6.92 37.52
N ALA A 178 -8.22 -6.29 38.61
CA ALA A 178 -7.50 -5.11 39.11
C ALA A 178 -6.17 -5.54 39.76
N GLN A 179 -5.06 -5.03 39.25
CA GLN A 179 -3.74 -5.13 39.89
C GLN A 179 -3.47 -3.81 40.63
N GLY A 180 -3.86 -3.74 41.90
CA GLY A 180 -3.82 -2.49 42.66
C GLY A 180 -4.81 -1.47 42.09
N ASP A 181 -4.32 -0.31 41.66
CA ASP A 181 -5.16 0.80 41.18
C ASP A 181 -5.47 0.79 39.67
N TRP A 182 -4.97 -0.21 38.92
CA TRP A 182 -5.10 -0.26 37.47
C TRP A 182 -5.49 -1.64 36.92
N VAL A 183 -5.90 -1.65 35.66
CA VAL A 183 -6.28 -2.84 34.89
C VAL A 183 -5.58 -2.80 33.53
N ALA A 184 -5.03 -3.94 33.08
CA ALA A 184 -4.45 -4.06 31.75
C ALA A 184 -5.53 -4.26 30.68
N VAL A 185 -5.42 -3.51 29.58
CA VAL A 185 -6.27 -3.65 28.39
C VAL A 185 -5.43 -3.74 27.14
N ALA A 186 -5.97 -4.37 26.10
CA ALA A 186 -5.43 -4.30 24.75
C ALA A 186 -6.06 -3.08 24.03
N LEU A 187 -5.22 -2.20 23.52
CA LEU A 187 -5.61 -1.07 22.68
C LEU A 187 -5.28 -1.41 21.24
N LYS A 188 -6.29 -1.59 20.39
CA LYS A 188 -6.14 -1.74 18.94
C LYS A 188 -6.37 -0.39 18.29
N LYS A 189 -5.31 0.23 17.78
CA LYS A 189 -5.35 1.53 17.09
C LYS A 189 -5.38 1.30 15.59
N ALA A 190 -6.40 1.81 14.91
CA ALA A 190 -6.51 1.71 13.46
C ALA A 190 -5.44 2.58 12.76
N ASN A 191 -4.94 2.10 11.62
CA ASN A 191 -3.99 2.85 10.80
C ASN A 191 -4.61 4.14 10.25
N ASP A 192 -3.78 5.16 10.04
CA ASP A 192 -4.15 6.55 9.68
C ASP A 192 -4.64 6.68 8.21
N ASN A 193 -5.64 5.88 7.83
CA ASN A 193 -6.25 5.84 6.50
C ASN A 193 -7.67 6.48 6.56
N PRO A 194 -7.94 7.55 5.78
CA PRO A 194 -9.27 8.17 5.69
C PRO A 194 -10.37 7.23 5.18
N GLU A 195 -10.02 6.23 4.37
CA GLU A 195 -10.98 5.24 3.85
C GLU A 195 -11.46 4.26 4.94
N LEU A 196 -10.71 4.10 6.04
CA LEU A 196 -11.08 3.25 7.17
C LEU A 196 -12.15 3.89 8.07
N ALA A 197 -12.53 5.16 7.87
CA ALA A 197 -13.52 5.83 8.71
C ALA A 197 -14.90 5.13 8.66
N GLU A 198 -15.37 4.80 7.45
CA GLU A 198 -16.65 4.11 7.25
C GLU A 198 -16.61 2.64 7.70
N PHE A 199 -15.42 2.03 7.74
CA PHE A 199 -15.22 0.67 8.21
C PHE A 199 -15.13 0.60 9.73
N PHE A 200 -14.46 1.55 10.37
CA PHE A 200 -14.35 1.63 11.83
C PHE A 200 -15.73 1.79 12.48
N ASP A 201 -16.61 2.59 11.89
CA ASP A 201 -17.98 2.75 12.40
C ASP A 201 -18.80 1.46 12.29
N LYS A 202 -18.64 0.72 11.18
CA LYS A 202 -19.27 -0.59 11.01
C LYS A 202 -18.66 -1.65 11.95
N GLU A 203 -17.34 -1.64 12.11
CA GLU A 203 -16.61 -2.53 13.02
C GLU A 203 -17.03 -2.28 14.47
N ALA A 204 -17.06 -1.02 14.91
CA ALA A 204 -17.53 -0.64 16.24
C ALA A 204 -18.99 -1.07 16.49
N ASN A 205 -19.89 -0.88 15.51
CA ASN A 205 -21.29 -1.32 15.62
C ASN A 205 -21.41 -2.85 15.71
N ASN A 206 -20.58 -3.61 14.99
CA ASN A 206 -20.58 -5.07 15.05
C ASN A 206 -20.00 -5.58 16.37
N LEU A 207 -18.91 -4.98 16.82
CA LEU A 207 -18.29 -5.27 18.10
C LEU A 207 -19.23 -4.95 19.28
N GLU A 208 -20.03 -3.90 19.19
CA GLU A 208 -21.06 -3.59 20.19
C GLU A 208 -22.06 -4.76 20.33
N ARG A 209 -22.47 -5.37 19.21
CA ARG A 209 -23.36 -6.54 19.22
C ARG A 209 -22.72 -7.75 19.91
N LEU A 210 -21.42 -7.97 19.78
CA LEU A 210 -20.73 -9.10 20.43
C LEU A 210 -20.83 -9.09 21.96
N ARG A 211 -21.04 -7.91 22.57
CA ARG A 211 -21.24 -7.76 24.02
C ARG A 211 -22.51 -8.49 24.50
N SER A 212 -23.52 -8.66 23.65
CA SER A 212 -24.77 -9.34 24.01
C SER A 212 -24.73 -10.87 23.85
N TYR A 213 -23.67 -11.44 23.26
CA TYR A 213 -23.55 -12.89 23.06
C TYR A 213 -23.22 -13.57 24.39
N LYS A 214 -23.75 -14.76 24.62
CA LYS A 214 -23.65 -15.51 25.87
C LYS A 214 -22.34 -16.29 26.01
N SER A 215 -21.71 -16.69 24.91
CA SER A 215 -20.51 -17.52 24.98
C SER A 215 -19.33 -16.79 25.63
N LYS A 216 -18.72 -17.45 26.63
CA LYS A 216 -17.46 -17.06 27.27
C LYS A 216 -16.21 -17.29 26.39
N HIS A 217 -16.40 -17.96 25.26
CA HIS A 217 -15.35 -18.27 24.28
C HIS A 217 -15.31 -17.27 23.12
N LEU A 218 -15.99 -16.12 23.25
CA LEU A 218 -15.92 -14.98 22.34
C LEU A 218 -15.35 -13.77 23.08
N ILE A 219 -14.37 -13.08 22.51
CA ILE A 219 -13.82 -11.86 23.12
C ILE A 219 -14.92 -10.78 23.23
N LYS A 220 -14.96 -10.08 24.37
CA LYS A 220 -15.94 -9.02 24.65
C LYS A 220 -15.25 -7.66 24.60
N PRO A 221 -15.56 -6.80 23.61
CA PRO A 221 -14.94 -5.47 23.53
C PRO A 221 -15.46 -4.54 24.63
N ILE A 222 -14.60 -3.64 25.12
CA ILE A 222 -14.89 -2.74 26.25
C ILE A 222 -15.42 -1.38 25.76
N ALA A 223 -14.76 -0.80 24.77
CA ALA A 223 -15.12 0.51 24.22
C ALA A 223 -14.52 0.72 22.83
N ALA A 224 -15.11 1.62 22.06
CA ALA A 224 -14.55 2.21 20.86
C ALA A 224 -14.48 3.73 21.03
N TYR A 225 -13.40 4.37 20.55
CA TYR A 225 -13.36 5.82 20.55
C TYR A 225 -12.53 6.42 19.42
N GLU A 226 -12.79 7.70 19.14
CA GLU A 226 -11.97 8.54 18.28
C GLU A 226 -11.37 9.68 19.10
N HIS A 227 -10.06 9.91 19.00
CA HIS A 227 -9.36 10.98 19.69
C HIS A 227 -8.16 11.47 18.88
N ARG A 228 -8.08 12.77 18.57
CA ARG A 228 -6.99 13.36 17.76
C ARG A 228 -6.81 12.73 16.38
N GLY A 229 -7.88 12.18 15.80
CA GLY A 229 -7.84 11.45 14.53
C GLY A 229 -7.56 9.94 14.69
N ASP A 230 -7.06 9.52 15.84
CA ASP A 230 -6.84 8.10 16.14
C ASP A 230 -8.17 7.40 16.42
N ARG A 231 -8.41 6.27 15.78
CA ARG A 231 -9.57 5.42 16.00
C ARG A 231 -9.15 4.16 16.75
N CYS A 232 -9.70 3.97 17.93
CA CYS A 232 -9.21 3.00 18.90
C CYS A 232 -10.32 2.06 19.36
N LEU A 233 -10.00 0.77 19.47
CA LEU A 233 -10.82 -0.25 20.09
C LEU A 233 -10.12 -0.77 21.34
N ILE A 234 -10.86 -0.90 22.43
CA ILE A 234 -10.35 -1.41 23.70
C ILE A 234 -10.91 -2.81 23.94
N PHE A 235 -10.04 -3.77 24.19
CA PHE A 235 -10.37 -5.16 24.52
C PHE A 235 -9.74 -5.57 25.86
N PRO A 236 -10.28 -6.62 26.51
CA PRO A 236 -9.61 -7.27 27.63
C PRO A 236 -8.22 -7.76 27.20
N TRP A 237 -7.23 -7.59 28.07
CA TRP A 237 -5.90 -8.14 27.83
C TRP A 237 -5.89 -9.66 28.09
N ALA A 238 -5.34 -10.44 27.15
CA ALA A 238 -5.16 -11.88 27.28
C ALA A 238 -3.76 -12.21 27.84
N ASP A 239 -3.68 -12.48 29.14
CA ASP A 239 -2.40 -12.74 29.83
C ASP A 239 -1.68 -14.02 29.35
N GLY A 240 -2.41 -14.98 28.77
CA GLY A 240 -1.86 -16.24 28.30
C GLY A 240 -1.39 -16.25 26.85
N GLY A 241 -1.42 -15.11 26.15
CA GLY A 241 -1.06 -15.01 24.73
C GLY A 241 -2.10 -15.64 23.79
N ASN A 242 -1.66 -16.07 22.61
CA ASN A 242 -2.50 -16.83 21.65
C ASN A 242 -2.24 -18.35 21.71
N LEU A 243 -3.07 -19.14 21.02
CA LEU A 243 -3.01 -20.61 21.08
C LEU A 243 -1.72 -21.18 20.48
N SER A 244 -1.12 -20.51 19.48
CA SER A 244 0.18 -20.91 18.91
C SER A 244 1.29 -20.74 19.95
N GLU A 245 1.34 -19.57 20.61
CA GLU A 245 2.28 -19.28 21.71
C GLU A 245 2.09 -20.23 22.90
N TYR A 246 0.83 -20.61 23.17
CA TYR A 246 0.51 -21.59 24.19
C TYR A 246 1.16 -22.95 23.91
N TRP A 247 1.06 -23.45 22.67
CA TRP A 247 1.68 -24.71 22.27
C TRP A 247 3.21 -24.69 22.38
N VAL A 248 3.83 -23.54 22.12
CA VAL A 248 5.29 -23.34 22.23
C VAL A 248 5.75 -23.30 23.68
N SER A 249 4.99 -22.61 24.55
CA SER A 249 5.39 -22.35 25.94
C SER A 249 4.97 -23.43 26.93
N PHE A 250 4.10 -24.36 26.55
CA PHE A 250 3.65 -25.44 27.42
C PHE A 250 4.77 -26.46 27.69
N THR A 251 5.09 -26.66 28.97
CA THR A 251 6.19 -27.55 29.41
C THR A 251 5.72 -28.84 30.11
N GLY A 252 4.41 -29.02 30.27
CA GLY A 252 3.81 -30.20 30.92
C GLY A 252 3.61 -31.39 29.98
N ASN A 253 3.00 -32.47 30.49
CA ASN A 253 2.50 -33.54 29.64
C ASN A 253 1.08 -33.19 29.17
N PRO A 254 0.86 -32.92 27.86
CA PRO A 254 -0.44 -32.46 27.39
C PRO A 254 -1.50 -33.58 27.40
N LEU A 255 -1.06 -34.83 27.54
CA LEU A 255 -1.92 -36.02 27.66
C LEU A 255 -2.27 -36.36 29.11
N ALA A 256 -1.84 -35.56 30.09
CA ALA A 256 -2.29 -35.70 31.47
C ALA A 256 -3.82 -35.59 31.53
N GLY A 257 -4.48 -36.50 32.25
CA GLY A 257 -5.94 -36.67 32.22
C GLY A 257 -6.74 -35.40 32.48
N ASP A 258 -6.30 -34.56 33.42
CA ASP A 258 -6.95 -33.28 33.73
C ASP A 258 -6.71 -32.21 32.67
N HIS A 259 -5.51 -32.18 32.08
CA HIS A 259 -5.18 -31.24 31.01
C HIS A 259 -5.90 -31.58 29.70
N LEU A 260 -5.92 -32.85 29.32
CA LEU A 260 -6.66 -33.32 28.15
C LEU A 260 -8.18 -33.10 28.32
N ARG A 261 -8.71 -33.32 29.52
CA ARG A 261 -10.09 -32.95 29.86
C ARG A 261 -10.34 -31.46 29.62
N TRP A 262 -9.45 -30.60 30.12
CA TRP A 262 -9.55 -29.15 29.89
C TRP A 262 -9.55 -28.82 28.39
N ILE A 263 -8.61 -29.34 27.60
CA ILE A 263 -8.54 -29.11 26.15
C ILE A 263 -9.86 -29.48 25.46
N VAL A 264 -10.40 -30.66 25.76
CA VAL A 264 -11.66 -31.13 25.16
C VAL A 264 -12.84 -30.22 25.55
N HIS A 265 -12.87 -29.72 26.79
CA HIS A 265 -13.85 -28.72 27.21
C HIS A 265 -13.69 -27.39 26.45
N GLN A 266 -12.46 -26.90 26.28
CA GLN A 266 -12.20 -25.65 25.56
C GLN A 266 -12.58 -25.76 24.08
N VAL A 267 -12.20 -26.84 23.40
CA VAL A 267 -12.55 -27.08 21.99
C VAL A 267 -14.08 -27.15 21.82
N CYS A 268 -14.79 -27.82 22.74
CA CYS A 268 -16.25 -27.81 22.76
C CYS A 268 -16.84 -26.40 22.91
N GLY A 269 -16.22 -25.59 23.78
CA GLY A 269 -16.54 -24.17 23.95
C GLY A 269 -16.34 -23.33 22.69
N LEU A 270 -15.26 -23.56 21.94
CA LEU A 270 -15.01 -22.88 20.66
C LEU A 270 -16.07 -23.24 19.61
N PHE A 271 -16.47 -24.52 19.49
CA PHE A 271 -17.57 -24.91 18.60
C PHE A 271 -18.91 -24.28 19.00
N SER A 272 -19.18 -24.15 20.31
CA SER A 272 -20.35 -23.44 20.84
C SER A 272 -20.34 -21.95 20.43
N ALA A 273 -19.17 -21.29 20.53
CA ALA A 273 -19.00 -19.91 20.09
C ALA A 273 -19.25 -19.73 18.58
N ILE A 274 -18.73 -20.64 17.75
CA ILE A 274 -18.96 -20.63 16.30
C ILE A 274 -20.45 -20.83 15.99
N GLU A 275 -21.14 -21.74 16.69
CA GLU A 275 -22.59 -21.93 16.55
C GLU A 275 -23.37 -20.65 16.89
N GLU A 276 -23.03 -19.99 17.99
CA GLU A 276 -23.69 -18.75 18.41
C GLU A 276 -23.51 -17.60 17.39
N LEU A 277 -22.29 -17.47 16.83
CA LEU A 277 -22.01 -16.56 15.72
C LEU A 277 -22.89 -16.90 14.51
N HIS A 278 -22.90 -18.16 14.09
CA HIS A 278 -23.62 -18.61 12.89
C HIS A 278 -25.14 -18.49 13.03
N ASN A 279 -25.69 -18.66 14.24
CA ASN A 279 -27.11 -18.44 14.56
C ASN A 279 -27.51 -16.97 14.47
N SER A 280 -26.57 -16.08 14.75
CA SER A 280 -26.75 -14.63 14.62
C SER A 280 -26.38 -14.12 13.22
N ASN A 281 -26.30 -15.04 12.24
CA ASN A 281 -25.91 -14.77 10.86
C ASN A 281 -24.54 -14.09 10.72
N CYS A 282 -23.63 -14.37 11.67
CA CYS A 282 -22.25 -13.90 11.68
C CYS A 282 -21.30 -15.07 11.40
N ARG A 283 -20.25 -14.85 10.62
CA ARG A 283 -19.18 -15.83 10.33
C ARG A 283 -17.83 -15.20 10.66
N HIS A 284 -16.84 -15.99 11.05
CA HIS A 284 -15.51 -15.48 11.38
C HIS A 284 -14.68 -15.15 10.14
N GLY A 285 -14.42 -16.13 9.27
CA GLY A 285 -13.71 -15.96 8.00
C GLY A 285 -12.18 -15.89 8.07
N ASP A 286 -11.55 -16.05 9.25
CA ASP A 286 -10.09 -16.08 9.44
C ASP A 286 -9.73 -16.84 10.74
N LEU A 287 -10.34 -17.99 10.98
CA LEU A 287 -10.01 -18.80 12.17
C LEU A 287 -8.63 -19.45 11.99
N LYS A 288 -7.75 -19.22 12.96
CA LYS A 288 -6.39 -19.75 13.04
C LYS A 288 -5.90 -19.71 14.49
N PRO A 289 -4.84 -20.46 14.88
CA PRO A 289 -4.35 -20.49 16.25
C PRO A 289 -3.99 -19.10 16.81
N GLU A 290 -3.49 -18.19 15.98
CA GLU A 290 -3.13 -16.82 16.36
C GLU A 290 -4.34 -15.95 16.74
N ASN A 291 -5.54 -16.29 16.24
CA ASN A 291 -6.79 -15.59 16.52
C ASN A 291 -7.60 -16.24 17.67
N ILE A 292 -7.03 -17.24 18.35
CA ILE A 292 -7.61 -17.87 19.54
C ILE A 292 -6.74 -17.50 20.75
N LEU A 293 -7.25 -16.65 21.62
CA LEU A 293 -6.53 -16.11 22.78
C LEU A 293 -6.71 -16.97 24.03
N VAL A 294 -5.69 -17.04 24.86
CA VAL A 294 -5.72 -17.72 26.17
C VAL A 294 -5.95 -16.69 27.27
N TYR A 295 -7.17 -16.66 27.79
CA TYR A 295 -7.54 -15.77 28.89
C TYR A 295 -7.37 -16.48 30.24
N VAL A 296 -6.62 -15.86 31.14
CA VAL A 296 -6.39 -16.37 32.50
C VAL A 296 -7.22 -15.54 33.48
N ASP A 297 -8.13 -16.12 34.24
CA ASP A 297 -8.90 -15.39 35.26
C ASP A 297 -8.11 -15.17 36.57
N LYS A 298 -8.72 -14.47 37.54
CA LYS A 298 -8.13 -14.20 38.86
C LYS A 298 -7.77 -15.46 39.66
N ASP A 299 -8.49 -16.55 39.40
CA ASP A 299 -8.34 -17.84 40.06
C ASP A 299 -7.37 -18.75 39.27
N LYS A 300 -6.64 -18.18 38.29
CA LYS A 300 -5.68 -18.81 37.39
C LYS A 300 -6.27 -19.81 36.40
N ASN A 301 -7.58 -19.76 36.16
CA ASN A 301 -8.21 -20.63 35.20
C ASN A 301 -8.08 -20.10 33.79
N GLN A 302 -7.78 -21.01 32.86
CA GLN A 302 -7.55 -20.68 31.47
C GLN A 302 -8.82 -20.93 30.64
N THR A 303 -9.20 -19.97 29.81
CA THR A 303 -10.30 -20.08 28.84
C THR A 303 -9.83 -19.63 27.47
N LEU A 304 -10.10 -20.44 26.43
CA LEU A 304 -9.83 -20.08 25.04
C LEU A 304 -10.94 -19.16 24.51
N GLN A 305 -10.58 -18.01 23.95
CA GLN A 305 -11.52 -17.05 23.37
C GLN A 305 -11.16 -16.74 21.92
N ILE A 306 -12.16 -16.80 21.05
CA ILE A 306 -12.04 -16.37 19.65
C ILE A 306 -11.98 -14.84 19.62
N ALA A 307 -10.95 -14.30 18.97
CA ALA A 307 -10.70 -12.87 18.83
C ALA A 307 -10.64 -12.43 17.35
N ASP A 308 -10.42 -11.13 17.13
CA ASP A 308 -10.36 -10.49 15.80
C ASP A 308 -11.63 -10.66 14.93
N LEU A 309 -12.79 -10.68 15.61
CA LEU A 309 -14.12 -10.67 15.00
C LEU A 309 -14.48 -9.33 14.31
N GLY A 310 -13.63 -8.31 14.35
CA GLY A 310 -13.83 -7.05 13.61
C GLY A 310 -13.84 -7.24 12.09
N LEU A 311 -13.38 -8.41 11.63
CA LEU A 311 -13.39 -8.91 10.25
C LEU A 311 -14.49 -9.95 10.00
N ALA A 312 -15.17 -10.38 11.07
CA ALA A 312 -16.20 -11.38 11.05
C ALA A 312 -17.57 -10.71 10.85
N ALA A 313 -18.11 -10.82 9.62
CA ALA A 313 -19.24 -10.06 9.05
C ALA A 313 -18.89 -8.57 8.83
N PHE A 314 -18.55 -8.08 7.64
CA PHE A 314 -19.20 -8.23 6.34
C PHE A 314 -18.14 -8.21 5.24
N HIS A 315 -17.56 -9.39 4.98
CA HIS A 315 -16.40 -9.58 4.10
C HIS A 315 -16.74 -9.73 2.62
N ASP A 316 -17.79 -9.08 2.13
CA ASP A 316 -18.01 -8.99 0.69
C ASP A 316 -17.33 -7.73 0.13
N LYS A 317 -17.43 -6.56 0.77
CA LYS A 317 -16.81 -5.33 0.24
C LYS A 317 -15.29 -5.28 0.38
N VAL A 318 -14.71 -5.73 1.48
CA VAL A 318 -13.24 -5.69 1.65
C VAL A 318 -12.56 -6.80 0.82
N THR A 319 -13.18 -7.98 0.66
CA THR A 319 -12.71 -8.99 -0.30
C THR A 319 -12.90 -8.53 -1.75
N ASN A 320 -14.03 -7.88 -2.07
CA ASN A 320 -14.31 -7.36 -3.42
C ASN A 320 -13.43 -6.16 -3.76
N ILE A 321 -13.05 -5.31 -2.81
CA ILE A 321 -12.08 -4.22 -3.03
C ILE A 321 -10.67 -4.80 -3.20
N ARG A 322 -10.27 -5.79 -2.38
CA ARG A 322 -9.00 -6.52 -2.55
C ARG A 322 -8.90 -7.25 -3.90
N ARG A 323 -10.01 -7.76 -4.42
CA ARG A 323 -10.08 -8.50 -5.70
C ARG A 323 -10.38 -7.61 -6.91
N ALA A 324 -11.10 -6.50 -6.76
CA ALA A 324 -11.34 -5.51 -7.82
C ALA A 324 -10.14 -4.58 -8.04
N ALA A 325 -9.28 -4.41 -7.03
CA ALA A 325 -8.03 -3.65 -7.12
C ALA A 325 -6.79 -4.51 -7.38
N ASN A 326 -6.92 -5.83 -7.64
CA ASN A 326 -5.79 -6.76 -7.88
C ASN A 326 -4.66 -6.70 -6.82
N LEU A 327 -4.97 -6.32 -5.57
CA LEU A 327 -3.99 -6.22 -4.49
C LEU A 327 -3.51 -7.62 -4.09
N PRO A 328 -2.21 -7.95 -4.18
CA PRO A 328 -1.69 -9.22 -3.67
C PRO A 328 -1.85 -9.28 -2.14
N THR A 329 -2.04 -10.49 -1.60
CA THR A 329 -2.10 -10.71 -0.16
C THR A 329 -0.78 -10.29 0.48
N GLN A 330 -0.74 -9.08 1.04
CA GLN A 330 0.40 -8.57 1.79
C GLN A 330 0.13 -8.61 3.30
N THR A 331 -0.33 -9.76 3.80
CA THR A 331 -0.20 -10.07 5.22
C THR A 331 1.17 -10.73 5.43
N PRO A 332 2.05 -10.19 6.30
CA PRO A 332 3.34 -10.81 6.58
C PRO A 332 3.10 -12.14 7.32
N ALA A 333 3.65 -13.23 6.78
CA ALA A 333 3.78 -14.55 7.40
C ALA A 333 2.55 -15.06 8.21
N GLY A 334 1.46 -15.41 7.51
CA GLY A 334 0.45 -16.37 7.96
C GLY A 334 -1.03 -15.99 7.66
N THR A 335 -1.87 -16.81 6.99
CA THR A 335 -1.61 -18.13 6.38
C THR A 335 -2.79 -18.51 5.46
N SER A 336 -2.61 -18.46 4.11
CA SER A 336 -3.58 -19.04 3.16
C SER A 336 -3.86 -20.53 3.44
N ARG A 337 -2.98 -21.17 4.22
CA ARG A 337 -3.08 -22.54 4.76
C ARG A 337 -4.47 -22.94 5.27
N TYR A 338 -5.13 -22.07 6.04
CA TYR A 338 -6.41 -22.40 6.70
C TYR A 338 -7.63 -22.15 5.79
N GLU A 339 -7.42 -21.72 4.55
CA GLU A 339 -8.49 -21.50 3.57
C GLU A 339 -8.97 -22.83 2.96
N PRO A 340 -10.29 -22.98 2.73
CA PRO A 340 -10.83 -24.18 2.12
C PRO A 340 -10.73 -24.16 0.58
N PRO A 341 -10.78 -25.32 -0.10
CA PRO A 341 -10.56 -25.44 -1.55
C PRO A 341 -11.55 -24.67 -2.41
N GLU A 342 -12.80 -24.45 -1.96
CA GLU A 342 -13.79 -23.65 -2.70
C GLU A 342 -13.41 -22.17 -2.88
N MET A 343 -12.36 -21.70 -2.21
CA MET A 343 -11.84 -20.33 -2.34
C MET A 343 -10.84 -20.15 -3.47
N ASP A 344 -10.42 -21.24 -4.11
CA ASP A 344 -9.49 -21.19 -5.23
C ASP A 344 -10.09 -20.43 -6.42
N ARG A 345 -9.27 -19.55 -7.00
CA ARG A 345 -9.68 -18.54 -7.98
C ARG A 345 -9.81 -19.12 -9.38
N GLU A 346 -9.11 -20.21 -9.69
CA GLU A 346 -9.09 -20.83 -11.02
C GLU A 346 -10.45 -21.45 -11.38
N ARG A 347 -11.16 -22.05 -10.41
CA ARG A 347 -12.50 -22.62 -10.63
C ARG A 347 -13.62 -21.59 -10.78
N ASN A 348 -13.46 -20.41 -10.17
CA ASN A 348 -14.48 -19.37 -10.24
C ASN A 348 -14.48 -18.62 -11.59
N GLN A 349 -13.44 -18.74 -12.42
CA GLN A 349 -13.37 -18.07 -13.73
C GLN A 349 -14.51 -18.46 -14.69
N ASP A 350 -15.02 -19.69 -14.64
CA ASP A 350 -16.10 -20.13 -15.54
C ASP A 350 -17.50 -19.63 -15.12
N GLN A 351 -17.72 -19.32 -13.83
CA GLN A 351 -18.98 -18.68 -13.38
C GLN A 351 -19.02 -17.17 -13.69
N TYR A 352 -17.88 -16.54 -14.00
CA TYR A 352 -17.82 -15.12 -14.37
C TYR A 352 -18.18 -14.81 -15.83
N LYS A 353 -18.52 -15.82 -16.64
CA LYS A 353 -18.94 -15.63 -18.04
C LYS A 353 -20.37 -15.09 -18.20
N TYR A 354 -21.20 -15.11 -17.16
CA TYR A 354 -22.60 -14.66 -17.24
C TYR A 354 -22.91 -13.60 -16.16
N GLY A 355 -22.74 -12.33 -16.52
CA GLY A 355 -23.44 -11.21 -15.89
C GLY A 355 -23.02 -10.86 -14.47
N GLY A 356 -21.92 -10.12 -14.34
CA GLY A 356 -21.74 -9.03 -13.36
C GLY A 356 -22.32 -9.18 -11.95
N LYS A 357 -22.30 -10.37 -11.34
CA LYS A 357 -22.68 -10.57 -9.94
C LYS A 357 -21.43 -10.72 -9.09
N ASP A 358 -21.50 -10.14 -7.90
CA ASP A 358 -20.52 -10.29 -6.82
C ASP A 358 -20.06 -11.75 -6.65
N LEU A 359 -18.83 -11.95 -6.18
CA LEU A 359 -18.34 -13.25 -5.70
C LEU A 359 -19.42 -14.01 -4.92
N PRO A 360 -19.60 -15.32 -5.11
CA PRO A 360 -20.55 -16.08 -4.32
C PRO A 360 -20.24 -15.86 -2.82
N PRO A 361 -21.25 -15.51 -2.00
CA PRO A 361 -21.06 -15.22 -0.60
C PRO A 361 -20.39 -16.43 0.09
N ARG A 362 -19.26 -16.21 0.79
CA ARG A 362 -18.53 -17.32 1.44
C ARG A 362 -19.47 -18.08 2.40
N SER A 363 -19.53 -19.41 2.25
CA SER A 363 -20.39 -20.23 3.09
C SER A 363 -19.94 -20.23 4.56
N ARG A 364 -20.87 -20.42 5.50
CA ARG A 364 -20.57 -20.70 6.91
C ARG A 364 -19.70 -21.95 7.09
N ALA A 365 -19.73 -22.85 6.10
CA ALA A 365 -18.85 -24.01 6.02
C ALA A 365 -17.35 -23.66 5.99
N TYR A 366 -16.99 -22.41 5.68
CA TYR A 366 -15.62 -21.91 5.73
C TYR A 366 -15.02 -22.05 7.14
N ASP A 367 -15.71 -21.54 8.16
CA ASP A 367 -15.22 -21.54 9.55
C ASP A 367 -14.99 -22.96 10.06
N LEU A 368 -15.78 -23.94 9.57
CA LEU A 368 -15.67 -25.35 9.96
C LEU A 368 -14.46 -26.03 9.31
N TRP A 369 -14.06 -25.63 8.11
CA TRP A 369 -12.81 -26.10 7.52
C TRP A 369 -11.62 -25.57 8.31
N SER A 370 -11.57 -24.25 8.54
CA SER A 370 -10.48 -23.61 9.29
C SER A 370 -10.38 -24.18 10.71
N MET A 371 -11.51 -24.43 11.39
CA MET A 371 -11.50 -25.13 12.68
C MET A 371 -11.03 -26.58 12.57
N GLY A 372 -11.33 -27.28 11.47
CA GLY A 372 -10.78 -28.61 11.18
C GLY A 372 -9.25 -28.61 11.10
N CYS A 373 -8.66 -27.62 10.44
CA CYS A 373 -7.22 -27.43 10.39
C CYS A 373 -6.62 -27.17 11.78
N VAL A 374 -7.21 -26.27 12.57
CA VAL A 374 -6.77 -25.96 13.94
C VAL A 374 -6.81 -27.20 14.84
N VAL A 375 -7.89 -27.99 14.77
CA VAL A 375 -8.02 -29.22 15.57
C VAL A 375 -7.03 -30.29 15.12
N LEU A 376 -6.71 -30.39 13.82
CA LEU A 376 -5.69 -31.33 13.34
C LEU A 376 -4.30 -30.95 13.87
N GLU A 377 -3.90 -29.68 13.79
CA GLU A 377 -2.62 -29.22 14.35
C GLU A 377 -2.55 -29.42 15.87
N LEU A 378 -3.65 -29.19 16.59
CA LEU A 378 -3.78 -29.53 18.00
C LEU A 378 -3.53 -31.03 18.26
N LEU A 379 -4.11 -31.92 17.45
CA LEU A 379 -3.90 -33.37 17.58
C LEU A 379 -2.47 -33.80 17.26
N ILE A 380 -1.81 -33.14 16.31
CA ILE A 380 -0.38 -33.32 16.01
C ILE A 380 0.46 -32.90 17.22
N TRP A 381 0.19 -31.72 17.79
CA TRP A 381 0.88 -31.23 18.99
C TRP A 381 0.69 -32.16 20.19
N LEU A 382 -0.54 -32.59 20.48
CA LEU A 382 -0.86 -33.55 21.54
C LEU A 382 -0.08 -34.88 21.40
N SER A 383 0.20 -35.27 20.16
CA SER A 383 0.83 -36.57 19.87
C SER A 383 2.35 -36.50 19.78
N TYR A 384 2.88 -35.44 19.19
CA TYR A 384 4.28 -35.38 18.77
C TYR A 384 5.00 -34.09 19.21
N GLY A 385 4.30 -33.18 19.91
CA GLY A 385 4.85 -31.89 20.35
C GLY A 385 4.89 -30.83 19.26
N PHE A 386 5.33 -29.62 19.62
CA PHE A 386 5.30 -28.45 18.74
C PHE A 386 6.27 -28.56 17.55
N THR A 387 7.42 -29.24 17.70
CA THR A 387 8.37 -29.45 16.60
C THR A 387 7.73 -30.16 15.42
N ALA A 388 6.85 -31.13 15.67
CA ALA A 388 6.11 -31.83 14.63
C ALA A 388 5.05 -30.95 13.95
N VAL A 389 4.46 -29.99 14.69
CA VAL A 389 3.56 -28.98 14.12
C VAL A 389 4.34 -28.04 13.21
N ASP A 390 5.50 -27.53 13.65
CA ASP A 390 6.37 -26.66 12.85
C ASP A 390 6.86 -27.37 11.57
N ASP A 391 7.25 -28.63 11.65
CA ASP A 391 7.65 -29.43 10.48
C ASP A 391 6.47 -29.69 9.53
N PHE A 392 5.30 -30.03 10.08
CA PHE A 392 4.06 -30.15 9.29
C PHE A 392 3.74 -28.82 8.59
N GLN A 393 3.91 -27.70 9.30
CA GLN A 393 3.64 -26.36 8.80
C GLN A 393 4.62 -25.92 7.68
N LYS A 394 5.84 -26.46 7.65
CA LYS A 394 6.80 -26.21 6.56
C LYS A 394 6.50 -26.99 5.29
N ARG A 395 5.80 -28.12 5.39
CA ARG A 395 5.58 -29.07 4.28
C ARG A 395 4.26 -28.88 3.51
N THR A 396 3.33 -28.09 4.02
CA THR A 396 1.94 -28.04 3.49
C THR A 396 1.43 -26.63 3.26
N SER A 397 1.65 -25.99 2.12
CA SER A 397 1.16 -24.60 1.93
C SER A 397 -0.36 -24.43 2.13
N TYR A 398 -1.14 -25.49 1.87
CA TYR A 398 -2.58 -25.62 2.13
C TYR A 398 -2.91 -26.99 2.74
N PHE A 399 -4.09 -27.13 3.35
CA PHE A 399 -4.61 -28.44 3.79
C PHE A 399 -5.27 -29.26 2.67
N TRP A 400 -5.31 -28.71 1.45
CA TRP A 400 -5.88 -29.32 0.25
C TRP A 400 -4.93 -29.17 -0.94
N GLU A 401 -5.12 -29.99 -1.95
CA GLU A 401 -4.37 -29.96 -3.23
C GLU A 401 -5.31 -30.32 -4.40
N PRO A 402 -5.00 -29.91 -5.65
CA PRO A 402 -5.74 -30.35 -6.83
C PRO A 402 -5.64 -31.87 -7.03
N ASN A 403 -6.67 -32.50 -7.59
CA ASN A 403 -6.63 -33.92 -7.94
C ASN A 403 -5.61 -34.18 -9.07
N ASN A 404 -4.80 -35.23 -8.93
CA ASN A 404 -3.81 -35.63 -9.94
C ASN A 404 -4.44 -36.28 -11.20
N ASP A 405 -5.70 -36.70 -11.13
CA ASP A 405 -6.31 -37.62 -12.11
C ASP A 405 -7.04 -36.92 -13.28
N ASN A 406 -6.65 -35.71 -13.70
CA ASN A 406 -7.34 -34.91 -14.74
C ASN A 406 -8.84 -34.65 -14.45
N SER A 407 -9.32 -34.90 -13.22
CA SER A 407 -10.65 -34.50 -12.77
C SER A 407 -10.59 -33.09 -12.19
N ASN A 408 -11.51 -32.21 -12.57
CA ASN A 408 -11.62 -30.81 -12.11
C ASN A 408 -12.05 -30.69 -10.61
N GLY A 409 -11.36 -31.41 -9.72
CA GLY A 409 -11.67 -31.51 -8.29
C GLY A 409 -10.47 -31.28 -7.38
N TYR A 410 -10.75 -31.06 -6.09
CA TYR A 410 -9.75 -30.94 -5.04
C TYR A 410 -9.86 -32.12 -4.08
N GLN A 411 -8.75 -32.43 -3.42
CA GLN A 411 -8.69 -33.38 -2.33
C GLN A 411 -7.97 -32.77 -1.12
N VAL A 412 -8.11 -33.43 0.02
CA VAL A 412 -7.26 -33.13 1.19
C VAL A 412 -5.82 -33.48 0.82
N HIS A 413 -4.88 -32.60 1.16
CA HIS A 413 -3.48 -32.71 0.76
C HIS A 413 -2.89 -34.05 1.20
N SER A 414 -2.14 -34.71 0.32
CA SER A 414 -1.42 -35.97 0.58
C SER A 414 -0.77 -36.05 1.97
N HIS A 415 0.08 -35.08 2.32
CA HIS A 415 0.76 -35.01 3.61
C HIS A 415 -0.19 -34.83 4.81
N VAL A 416 -1.34 -34.18 4.60
CA VAL A 416 -2.39 -34.08 5.64
C VAL A 416 -3.01 -35.45 5.89
N ASN A 417 -3.30 -36.20 4.82
CA ASN A 417 -3.81 -37.58 4.93
C ASN A 417 -2.78 -38.50 5.62
N ASP A 418 -1.49 -38.36 5.32
CA ASP A 418 -0.42 -39.12 5.99
C ASP A 418 -0.43 -38.87 7.51
N TYR A 419 -0.60 -37.62 7.94
CA TYR A 419 -0.70 -37.29 9.35
C TYR A 419 -2.00 -37.79 9.98
N ILE A 420 -3.13 -37.71 9.26
CA ILE A 420 -4.40 -38.30 9.72
C ILE A 420 -4.24 -39.80 9.93
N GLU A 421 -3.56 -40.51 9.02
CA GLU A 421 -3.29 -41.94 9.15
C GLU A 421 -2.35 -42.24 10.32
N LYS A 422 -1.23 -41.51 10.45
CA LYS A 422 -0.29 -41.63 11.58
C LYS A 422 -1.00 -41.43 12.93
N LEU A 423 -1.82 -40.40 13.05
CA LEU A 423 -2.61 -40.14 14.26
C LEU A 423 -3.67 -41.23 14.47
N SER A 424 -4.29 -41.73 13.40
CA SER A 424 -5.25 -42.82 13.46
C SER A 424 -4.62 -44.09 14.02
N ASN A 425 -3.39 -44.42 13.62
CA ASN A 425 -2.66 -45.59 14.11
C ASN A 425 -2.15 -45.40 15.55
N ARG A 426 -1.83 -44.16 15.94
CA ARG A 426 -1.39 -43.83 17.30
C ARG A 426 -2.51 -43.95 18.35
N TRP A 427 -3.72 -43.49 18.01
CA TRP A 427 -4.83 -43.42 18.96
C TRP A 427 -5.72 -44.66 18.89
N GLN A 428 -5.87 -45.35 20.02
CA GLN A 428 -6.77 -46.51 20.13
C GLN A 428 -8.24 -46.10 19.93
N THR A 429 -9.02 -47.03 19.38
CA THR A 429 -10.48 -46.90 19.28
C THR A 429 -11.07 -46.73 20.68
N GLY A 430 -11.97 -45.75 20.83
CA GLY A 430 -12.55 -45.46 22.15
C GLY A 430 -11.76 -44.45 22.98
N SER A 431 -11.00 -43.54 22.36
CA SER A 431 -10.38 -42.39 23.04
C SER A 431 -10.92 -41.04 22.51
N ALA A 432 -10.87 -39.99 23.33
CA ALA A 432 -11.30 -38.64 22.94
C ALA A 432 -10.53 -38.09 21.73
N CYS A 433 -9.20 -38.29 21.69
CA CYS A 433 -8.36 -37.89 20.56
C CYS A 433 -8.75 -38.61 19.26
N LYS A 434 -9.09 -39.90 19.33
CA LYS A 434 -9.55 -40.68 18.17
C LYS A 434 -10.89 -40.17 17.65
N ASP A 435 -11.85 -39.92 18.54
CA ASP A 435 -13.17 -39.43 18.13
C ASP A 435 -13.10 -37.98 17.60
N LEU A 436 -12.19 -37.14 18.12
CA LEU A 436 -11.86 -35.83 17.55
C LEU A 436 -11.25 -35.93 16.15
N LEU A 437 -10.30 -36.85 15.94
CA LEU A 437 -9.71 -37.08 14.63
C LEU A 437 -10.77 -37.57 13.62
N VAL A 438 -11.70 -38.43 14.06
CA VAL A 438 -12.83 -38.88 13.24
C VAL A 438 -13.75 -37.71 12.89
N LEU A 439 -13.98 -36.76 13.81
CA LEU A 439 -14.72 -35.54 13.51
C LEU A 439 -14.01 -34.70 12.44
N VAL A 440 -12.69 -34.49 12.58
CA VAL A 440 -11.88 -33.78 11.57
C VAL A 440 -12.00 -34.45 10.21
N GLN A 441 -11.67 -35.73 10.12
CA GLN A 441 -11.60 -36.49 8.87
C GLN A 441 -12.96 -36.64 8.19
N LYS A 442 -14.03 -36.91 8.93
CA LYS A 442 -15.32 -37.26 8.33
C LYS A 442 -16.26 -36.08 8.17
N ARG A 443 -15.99 -34.93 8.80
CA ARG A 443 -16.98 -33.84 8.93
C ARG A 443 -16.44 -32.42 8.74
N LEU A 444 -15.17 -32.16 9.07
CA LEU A 444 -14.59 -30.79 9.02
C LEU A 444 -13.73 -30.60 7.77
N LEU A 445 -12.73 -31.46 7.55
CA LEU A 445 -11.86 -31.45 6.37
C LEU A 445 -12.51 -32.22 5.20
N ILE A 446 -13.71 -31.81 4.83
CA ILE A 446 -14.47 -32.34 3.70
C ILE A 446 -14.54 -31.27 2.61
N VAL A 447 -14.15 -31.63 1.39
CA VAL A 447 -14.11 -30.73 0.23
C VAL A 447 -15.53 -30.38 -0.23
N GLU A 448 -16.46 -31.34 -0.23
CA GLU A 448 -17.84 -31.12 -0.67
C GLU A 448 -18.63 -30.25 0.33
N VAL A 449 -19.31 -29.21 -0.18
CA VAL A 449 -20.17 -28.30 0.60
C VAL A 449 -21.61 -28.41 0.12
N SER A 450 -22.57 -28.43 1.05
CA SER A 450 -24.01 -28.54 0.75
C SER A 450 -24.60 -27.16 0.42
N ASP A 451 -25.36 -27.07 -0.68
CA ASP A 451 -26.01 -25.82 -1.13
C ASP A 451 -27.15 -25.36 -0.18
N ASP A 452 -27.77 -26.30 0.55
CA ASP A 452 -28.97 -26.07 1.36
C ASP A 452 -28.69 -25.69 2.84
N ASN A 453 -27.42 -25.50 3.25
CA ASN A 453 -27.02 -25.44 4.67
C ASN A 453 -27.51 -26.65 5.51
N LYS A 454 -27.84 -27.78 4.87
CA LYS A 454 -28.24 -29.03 5.53
C LYS A 454 -27.05 -29.97 5.63
N SER A 455 -26.95 -30.66 6.76
CA SER A 455 -25.90 -31.65 6.98
C SER A 455 -26.23 -32.98 6.32
N PHE A 456 -25.45 -33.37 5.32
CA PHE A 456 -25.49 -34.70 4.71
C PHE A 456 -24.20 -35.48 5.02
N PRO A 457 -24.20 -36.83 4.99
CA PRO A 457 -23.03 -37.63 5.37
C PRO A 457 -21.75 -37.38 4.54
N ARG A 458 -21.89 -36.95 3.27
CA ARG A 458 -20.77 -36.70 2.35
C ARG A 458 -20.31 -35.24 2.30
N HIS A 459 -21.04 -34.32 2.93
CA HIS A 459 -20.74 -32.88 2.87
C HIS A 459 -20.16 -32.37 4.19
N ARG A 460 -19.40 -31.28 4.12
CA ARG A 460 -18.89 -30.55 5.28
C ARG A 460 -20.04 -30.15 6.20
N THR A 461 -19.84 -30.37 7.49
CA THR A 461 -20.89 -30.15 8.49
C THR A 461 -21.14 -28.66 8.77
N ILE A 462 -22.32 -28.35 9.31
CA ILE A 462 -22.64 -27.03 9.87
C ILE A 462 -22.25 -26.93 11.35
N ALA A 463 -22.17 -25.72 11.89
CA ALA A 463 -21.71 -25.46 13.27
C ALA A 463 -22.54 -26.16 14.34
N SER A 464 -23.88 -26.18 14.23
CA SER A 464 -24.75 -26.84 15.21
C SER A 464 -24.49 -28.35 15.31
N GLU A 465 -24.29 -29.01 14.17
CA GLU A 465 -23.98 -30.44 14.11
C GLU A 465 -22.53 -30.73 14.53
N ALA A 466 -21.57 -29.85 14.23
CA ALA A 466 -20.20 -29.95 14.73
C ALA A 466 -20.17 -29.84 16.26
N TYR A 467 -20.87 -28.84 16.82
CA TYR A 467 -21.00 -28.64 18.25
C TYR A 467 -21.71 -29.83 18.93
N ARG A 468 -22.80 -30.32 18.35
CA ARG A 468 -23.52 -31.51 18.85
C ARG A 468 -22.59 -32.72 18.95
N ARG A 469 -21.83 -33.02 17.89
CA ARG A 469 -20.84 -34.13 17.89
C ARG A 469 -19.72 -33.91 18.89
N MET A 470 -19.21 -32.68 18.99
CA MET A 470 -18.18 -32.35 19.97
C MET A 470 -18.68 -32.54 21.42
N LYS A 471 -19.94 -32.20 21.67
CA LYS A 471 -20.61 -32.44 22.96
C LYS A 471 -20.81 -33.93 23.26
N GLU A 472 -21.03 -34.76 22.25
CA GLU A 472 -21.03 -36.22 22.40
C GLU A 472 -19.65 -36.74 22.80
N VAL A 473 -18.58 -36.29 22.15
CA VAL A 473 -17.19 -36.64 22.51
C VAL A 473 -16.89 -36.23 23.95
N GLN A 474 -17.22 -34.99 24.31
CA GLN A 474 -17.05 -34.49 25.67
C GLN A 474 -17.82 -35.35 26.68
N ARG A 475 -19.10 -35.62 26.46
CA ARG A 475 -19.93 -36.43 27.39
C ARG A 475 -19.47 -37.88 27.50
N LYS A 476 -19.00 -38.47 26.40
CA LYS A 476 -18.57 -39.87 26.34
C LYS A 476 -17.31 -40.12 27.16
N TYR A 477 -16.35 -39.19 27.13
CA TYR A 477 -15.05 -39.36 27.79
C TYR A 477 -14.90 -38.57 29.09
N TYR A 478 -15.63 -37.47 29.21
CA TYR A 478 -15.59 -36.55 30.34
C TYR A 478 -17.02 -36.13 30.74
N PRO A 479 -17.86 -37.08 31.18
CA PRO A 479 -19.23 -36.78 31.59
C PRO A 479 -19.25 -35.78 32.75
N VAL A 480 -20.12 -34.78 32.64
CA VAL A 480 -20.23 -33.69 33.62
C VAL A 480 -20.84 -34.22 34.91
N GLY A 481 -20.00 -34.54 35.90
CA GLY A 481 -20.36 -34.52 37.31
C GLY A 481 -20.29 -33.08 37.83
N THR A 482 -21.33 -32.63 38.51
CA THR A 482 -21.55 -31.30 39.08
C THR A 482 -20.30 -30.56 39.59
N THR A 483 -19.71 -29.70 38.76
CA THR A 483 -19.40 -28.28 39.03
C THR A 483 -19.29 -27.55 37.69
N ASP A 484 -20.06 -26.49 37.53
CA ASP A 484 -20.34 -25.81 36.25
C ASP A 484 -19.20 -24.87 35.80
N SER A 485 -17.95 -25.16 36.16
CA SER A 485 -16.92 -24.13 36.11
C SER A 485 -15.94 -24.28 34.94
N GLY A 486 -15.64 -25.48 34.43
CA GLY A 486 -14.64 -25.63 33.36
C GLY A 486 -13.26 -25.03 33.73
N LEU A 487 -12.98 -24.96 35.03
CA LEU A 487 -11.76 -24.42 35.64
C LEU A 487 -10.79 -25.59 35.87
N ALA A 488 -9.51 -25.42 35.54
CA ALA A 488 -8.48 -26.40 35.88
C ALA A 488 -8.18 -26.30 37.39
N PRO A 489 -8.04 -27.41 38.14
CA PRO A 489 -7.55 -27.33 39.51
C PRO A 489 -6.13 -26.73 39.52
N GLY A 490 -5.91 -25.74 40.37
CA GLY A 490 -4.59 -25.14 40.57
C GLY A 490 -3.57 -26.20 41.00
N HIS A 491 -2.42 -26.22 40.33
CA HIS A 491 -1.25 -26.98 40.77
C HIS A 491 -0.78 -26.46 42.13
N GLY A 492 -1.27 -27.10 43.19
CA GLY A 492 -0.70 -27.09 44.54
C GLY A 492 0.01 -28.43 44.80
N SER A 493 1.19 -28.33 45.40
CA SER A 493 2.03 -29.42 45.93
C SER A 493 1.27 -30.38 46.85
N ASP A 494 1.46 -31.69 46.69
CA ASP A 494 2.01 -32.60 47.72
C ASP A 494 1.86 -34.09 47.40
N HIS A 495 2.80 -34.87 47.95
CA HIS A 495 2.97 -36.31 47.85
C HIS A 495 1.76 -37.15 48.31
N GLN A 496 1.50 -38.28 47.64
CA GLN A 496 1.65 -39.66 48.16
C GLN A 496 0.81 -40.69 47.37
N GLY A 497 1.47 -41.77 46.95
CA GLY A 497 0.93 -43.14 46.98
C GLY A 497 -0.24 -43.52 46.06
N ILE A 498 0.02 -44.37 45.05
CA ILE A 498 -0.39 -45.79 44.96
C ILE A 498 -0.21 -46.31 43.51
N LYS A 499 0.08 -47.61 43.44
CA LYS A 499 0.74 -48.40 42.39
C LYS A 499 -0.10 -48.76 41.15
N SER A 500 0.67 -49.01 40.06
CA SER A 500 0.59 -50.11 39.07
C SER A 500 -0.70 -50.27 38.24
N SER A 501 -0.65 -50.45 36.92
CA SER A 501 0.13 -51.48 36.23
C SER A 501 0.01 -51.30 34.72
N LEU A 502 1.12 -51.41 33.99
CA LEU A 502 1.13 -51.82 32.59
C LEU A 502 2.23 -52.87 32.38
N PRO A 503 2.01 -53.91 31.55
CA PRO A 503 2.92 -55.05 31.38
C PRO A 503 4.13 -54.72 30.48
N PRO A 504 5.12 -55.65 30.40
CA PRO A 504 6.47 -55.39 29.93
C PRO A 504 6.72 -55.77 28.46
N HIS A 505 7.80 -55.19 27.91
CA HIS A 505 8.65 -55.65 26.80
C HIS A 505 7.96 -55.86 25.42
N GLU A 506 8.59 -55.67 24.26
CA GLU A 506 9.98 -55.98 23.92
C GLU A 506 10.42 -55.23 22.64
N ASP A 507 11.73 -55.09 22.52
CA ASP A 507 12.49 -54.27 21.59
C ASP A 507 12.38 -54.65 20.10
N ASN A 508 12.63 -53.65 19.24
CA ASN A 508 13.65 -53.78 18.18
C ASN A 508 14.10 -52.38 17.75
N LEU A 509 15.15 -51.93 18.44
CA LEU A 509 16.04 -50.84 18.05
C LEU A 509 17.30 -51.46 17.44
N GLU A 510 17.44 -51.40 16.12
CA GLU A 510 18.75 -51.27 15.47
C GLU A 510 18.55 -50.46 14.18
N GLU A 511 18.89 -49.18 14.21
CA GLU A 511 19.94 -48.61 13.36
C GLU A 511 20.10 -47.10 13.58
N PHE A 512 21.37 -46.67 13.64
CA PHE A 512 21.90 -45.31 13.69
C PHE A 512 21.95 -44.57 15.04
N ASN A 513 22.88 -45.05 15.88
CA ASN A 513 23.67 -44.21 16.78
C ASN A 513 24.76 -43.46 15.98
N GLY A 514 24.99 -42.20 16.30
CA GLY A 514 26.06 -41.40 15.70
C GLY A 514 26.31 -40.05 16.39
N LEU A 515 26.81 -40.13 17.63
CA LEU A 515 27.59 -39.11 18.37
C LEU A 515 26.85 -38.04 19.20
N VAL A 516 26.74 -38.38 20.49
CA VAL A 516 26.77 -37.47 21.65
C VAL A 516 28.21 -36.97 21.88
N GLY A 517 28.37 -35.70 22.26
CA GLY A 517 29.61 -35.15 22.81
C GLY A 517 29.39 -33.76 23.42
N ILE A 518 29.31 -33.74 24.74
CA ILE A 518 28.90 -32.64 25.65
C ILE A 518 30.06 -31.64 25.86
N GLU A 519 29.79 -30.33 26.03
CA GLU A 519 30.11 -29.56 27.25
C GLU A 519 29.84 -28.05 27.15
N ARG A 520 29.22 -27.52 28.22
CA ARG A 520 29.14 -26.09 28.58
C ARG A 520 30.43 -25.70 29.31
N LYS A 521 30.97 -24.50 29.05
CA LYS A 521 31.63 -23.66 30.07
C LYS A 521 31.81 -22.22 29.61
N ALA A 522 31.36 -21.28 30.45
CA ALA A 522 31.68 -19.87 30.40
C ALA A 522 33.12 -19.64 30.90
N THR A 523 33.83 -18.64 30.35
CA THR A 523 34.74 -17.73 31.08
C THR A 523 35.30 -16.63 30.16
N GLU A 524 35.47 -15.45 30.76
CA GLU A 524 36.06 -14.22 30.26
C GLU A 524 37.52 -14.36 29.76
N LYS A 525 37.95 -13.54 28.78
CA LYS A 525 39.08 -12.58 28.90
C LYS A 525 39.39 -11.81 27.60
N LYS A 526 39.75 -10.55 27.78
CA LYS A 526 40.34 -9.58 26.83
C LYS A 526 41.74 -10.00 26.38
N SER A 527 42.12 -9.70 25.12
CA SER A 527 43.32 -8.90 24.75
C SER A 527 43.67 -8.95 23.24
N ASP A 528 43.89 -7.77 22.67
CA ASP A 528 44.89 -7.33 21.68
C ASP A 528 44.96 -7.81 20.22
N PHE A 529 44.71 -6.82 19.34
CA PHE A 529 45.43 -6.39 18.11
C PHE A 529 46.13 -7.43 17.20
N GLN A 530 45.69 -7.51 15.93
CA GLN A 530 46.41 -6.93 14.77
C GLN A 530 45.65 -7.16 13.45
N ARG A 531 45.68 -6.14 12.57
CA ARG A 531 45.16 -6.16 11.20
C ARG A 531 45.98 -7.09 10.30
N THR A 532 45.33 -7.91 9.50
CA THR A 532 45.83 -8.29 8.16
C THR A 532 44.65 -8.71 7.27
N LEU A 533 44.45 -7.98 6.17
CA LEU A 533 43.66 -8.38 5.01
C LEU A 533 44.38 -9.56 4.32
N VAL A 534 43.70 -10.61 3.86
CA VAL A 534 43.33 -10.95 2.45
C VAL A 534 42.37 -12.19 2.45
N PRO A 535 41.87 -12.77 1.33
CA PRO A 535 40.47 -12.74 0.89
C PRO A 535 39.74 -14.10 0.86
N GLY A 536 38.40 -14.04 0.78
CA GLY A 536 37.58 -15.07 0.15
C GLY A 536 36.85 -16.02 1.11
N THR A 537 35.56 -15.76 1.35
CA THR A 537 34.53 -16.80 1.34
C THR A 537 33.12 -16.18 1.30
N GLN A 538 32.50 -16.36 0.13
CA GLN A 538 31.07 -16.60 -0.12
C GLN A 538 30.01 -15.78 0.64
N TYR A 539 29.38 -14.89 -0.14
CA TYR A 539 28.06 -14.31 0.11
C TYR A 539 27.03 -15.41 0.45
N ARG A 540 26.61 -15.48 1.71
CA ARG A 540 25.30 -16.01 2.08
C ARG A 540 24.30 -14.87 1.98
N VAL A 541 23.48 -14.92 0.93
CA VAL A 541 22.31 -14.07 0.74
C VAL A 541 21.33 -14.37 1.88
N ASN A 542 21.36 -13.53 2.92
CA ASN A 542 20.29 -13.41 3.91
C ASN A 542 19.13 -12.64 3.26
N ILE A 543 18.21 -13.34 2.59
CA ILE A 543 16.89 -12.77 2.29
C ILE A 543 16.04 -12.95 3.56
N LYS A 544 16.12 -11.96 4.45
CA LYS A 544 15.17 -11.75 5.54
C LYS A 544 14.79 -10.27 5.61
N TYR A 545 13.49 -10.00 5.48
CA TYR A 545 12.78 -8.85 6.07
C TYR A 545 13.10 -7.42 5.60
N GLU A 546 13.42 -7.22 4.33
CA GLU A 546 13.18 -5.91 3.71
C GLU A 546 12.45 -6.08 2.38
N GLN A 547 11.56 -5.12 2.09
CA GLN A 547 10.91 -4.86 0.79
C GLN A 547 9.52 -5.49 0.54
N ARG A 548 8.50 -4.88 1.16
CA ARG A 548 7.20 -4.64 0.49
C ARG A 548 6.77 -3.15 0.54
N SER A 549 7.72 -2.24 0.72
CA SER A 549 7.55 -0.79 0.57
C SER A 549 8.38 -0.13 -0.53
N LYS A 550 9.15 -0.90 -1.33
CA LYS A 550 10.05 -0.31 -2.33
C LYS A 550 9.44 -0.42 -3.73
N LEU A 551 9.05 0.74 -4.29
CA LEU A 551 8.96 0.94 -5.74
C LEU A 551 10.30 0.46 -6.33
N ASN A 552 10.29 -0.68 -7.02
CA ASN A 552 11.48 -1.25 -7.62
C ASN A 552 11.49 -0.92 -9.12
N ASP A 553 12.62 -0.38 -9.58
CA ASP A 553 12.85 -0.04 -10.99
C ASP A 553 13.50 -1.20 -11.78
N THR A 554 13.28 -2.44 -11.32
CA THR A 554 13.79 -3.64 -11.98
C THR A 554 12.78 -4.14 -13.00
N TRP A 555 13.26 -4.40 -14.22
CA TRP A 555 12.47 -4.98 -15.30
C TRP A 555 12.46 -6.51 -15.22
N GLU A 556 11.26 -7.08 -15.25
CA GLU A 556 11.02 -8.53 -15.24
C GLU A 556 10.47 -8.99 -16.60
N SER A 557 11.01 -10.07 -17.14
CA SER A 557 10.48 -10.74 -18.32
C SER A 557 9.57 -11.89 -17.91
N LEU A 558 8.33 -11.83 -18.37
CA LEU A 558 7.28 -12.82 -18.10
C LEU A 558 6.94 -13.57 -19.39
N SER A 559 6.62 -14.85 -19.24
CA SER A 559 6.10 -15.66 -20.35
C SER A 559 4.58 -15.48 -20.51
N ASP A 560 4.09 -15.46 -21.75
CA ASP A 560 2.66 -15.35 -22.10
C ASP A 560 2.33 -16.28 -23.27
N ASN A 561 2.56 -17.59 -23.07
CA ASN A 561 2.32 -18.61 -24.10
C ASN A 561 0.86 -18.72 -24.51
N THR A 562 -0.07 -18.43 -23.60
CA THR A 562 -1.51 -18.41 -23.92
C THR A 562 -1.82 -17.36 -24.98
N PHE A 563 -1.30 -16.13 -24.81
CA PHE A 563 -1.44 -15.11 -25.84
C PHE A 563 -0.69 -15.46 -27.13
N ALA A 564 0.53 -16.01 -27.01
CA ALA A 564 1.31 -16.42 -28.18
C ALA A 564 0.56 -17.44 -29.05
N LEU A 565 -0.07 -18.45 -28.45
CA LEU A 565 -0.89 -19.44 -29.17
C LEU A 565 -2.07 -18.77 -29.90
N GLN A 566 -2.77 -17.81 -29.27
CA GLN A 566 -3.85 -17.05 -29.91
C GLN A 566 -3.39 -16.27 -31.15
N VAL A 567 -2.16 -15.74 -31.12
CA VAL A 567 -1.58 -15.07 -32.29
C VAL A 567 -1.33 -16.06 -33.43
N PHE A 568 -0.83 -17.26 -33.13
CA PHE A 568 -0.57 -18.30 -34.12
C PHE A 568 -1.82 -19.02 -34.66
N GLU A 569 -3.00 -18.79 -34.07
CA GLU A 569 -4.28 -19.14 -34.70
C GLU A 569 -4.59 -18.27 -35.91
N GLN A 570 -4.02 -17.06 -35.98
CA GLN A 570 -4.30 -16.06 -37.02
C GLN A 570 -3.11 -15.82 -37.96
N ILE A 571 -1.89 -16.06 -37.47
CA ILE A 571 -0.64 -15.91 -38.23
C ILE A 571 -0.04 -17.29 -38.46
N SER A 572 0.19 -17.68 -39.71
CA SER A 572 0.81 -18.97 -39.99
C SER A 572 2.28 -18.94 -39.58
N TRP A 573 2.70 -19.95 -38.80
CA TRP A 573 4.11 -20.13 -38.44
C TRP A 573 5.04 -20.15 -39.67
N HIS A 574 4.59 -20.68 -40.81
CA HIS A 574 5.39 -20.70 -42.04
C HIS A 574 5.77 -19.32 -42.57
N GLN A 575 5.00 -18.27 -42.26
CA GLN A 575 5.24 -16.91 -42.73
C GLN A 575 6.24 -16.16 -41.83
N VAL A 576 6.28 -16.50 -40.54
CA VAL A 576 7.07 -15.79 -39.51
C VAL A 576 8.19 -16.63 -38.91
N ARG A 577 8.31 -17.91 -39.28
CA ARG A 577 9.50 -18.70 -39.00
C ARG A 577 10.69 -18.16 -39.78
N PRO A 578 11.91 -18.22 -39.23
CA PRO A 578 13.12 -17.97 -40.01
C PRO A 578 13.09 -18.87 -41.27
N LEU A 579 13.32 -18.30 -42.46
CA LEU A 579 13.31 -19.05 -43.71
C LEU A 579 14.35 -20.17 -43.63
N SER A 580 13.89 -21.41 -43.55
CA SER A 580 14.68 -22.64 -43.65
C SER A 580 15.27 -22.76 -45.05
N GLY A 581 16.33 -22.01 -45.35
CA GLY A 581 16.75 -21.81 -46.75
C GLY A 581 18.19 -21.44 -47.09
N LEU A 582 19.16 -21.28 -46.18
CA LEU A 582 20.54 -20.98 -46.62
C LEU A 582 21.70 -21.75 -45.95
N ARG A 583 21.57 -22.30 -44.74
CA ARG A 583 22.46 -23.34 -44.20
C ARG A 583 21.89 -23.88 -42.88
N ASP A 584 22.11 -25.15 -42.58
CA ASP A 584 22.00 -25.61 -41.19
C ASP A 584 22.94 -24.79 -40.30
N SER A 585 22.52 -24.43 -39.08
CA SER A 585 23.36 -23.73 -38.11
C SER A 585 24.70 -24.46 -37.96
N ILE A 586 25.80 -23.74 -38.15
CA ILE A 586 27.15 -24.28 -37.98
C ILE A 586 27.44 -24.25 -36.48
N LEU A 587 27.48 -25.41 -35.84
CA LEU A 587 27.71 -25.53 -34.39
C LEU A 587 29.04 -26.25 -34.12
N CYS A 588 29.79 -25.79 -33.12
CA CYS A 588 30.96 -26.53 -32.64
C CYS A 588 30.56 -27.84 -31.95
N ALA A 589 31.52 -28.70 -31.64
CA ALA A 589 31.26 -29.97 -30.95
C ALA A 589 30.52 -29.78 -29.61
N LYS A 590 30.86 -28.75 -28.83
CA LYS A 590 30.18 -28.44 -27.56
C LYS A 590 28.72 -28.01 -27.80
N CYS A 591 28.47 -27.08 -28.72
CA CYS A 591 27.12 -26.57 -29.00
C CYS A 591 26.20 -27.56 -29.73
N SER A 592 26.75 -28.43 -30.58
CA SER A 592 25.97 -29.49 -31.25
C SER A 592 25.58 -30.65 -30.32
N ALA A 593 26.28 -30.82 -29.19
CA ALA A 593 25.99 -31.81 -28.17
C ALA A 593 24.92 -31.38 -27.16
N ILE A 594 24.38 -30.15 -27.27
CA ILE A 594 23.34 -29.64 -26.38
C ILE A 594 22.07 -30.49 -26.53
N THR A 595 21.74 -31.22 -25.47
CA THR A 595 20.55 -32.09 -25.38
C THR A 595 19.67 -31.73 -24.18
N SER A 596 20.14 -30.83 -23.30
CA SER A 596 19.45 -30.40 -22.08
C SER A 596 18.90 -28.97 -22.22
N ILE A 597 18.22 -28.49 -21.17
CA ILE A 597 17.61 -27.16 -21.14
C ILE A 597 18.69 -26.05 -21.06
N THR A 598 19.85 -26.34 -20.49
CA THR A 598 20.95 -25.39 -20.27
C THR A 598 21.83 -25.29 -21.51
N LEU A 599 21.94 -24.09 -22.09
CA LEU A 599 22.67 -23.87 -23.36
C LEU A 599 24.15 -23.54 -23.15
N PHE A 600 24.48 -22.88 -22.04
CA PHE A 600 25.85 -22.51 -21.68
C PHE A 600 26.14 -22.84 -20.22
N GLU A 601 27.40 -23.14 -19.92
CA GLU A 601 27.86 -23.30 -18.54
C GLU A 601 27.74 -21.98 -17.77
N SER A 602 27.59 -22.07 -16.44
CA SER A 602 27.44 -20.88 -15.58
C SER A 602 28.68 -20.00 -15.59
N GLU A 603 29.85 -20.56 -15.84
CA GLU A 603 31.10 -19.83 -16.02
C GLU A 603 31.54 -19.97 -17.48
N CYS A 604 31.74 -18.84 -18.15
CA CYS A 604 31.98 -18.80 -19.57
C CYS A 604 33.28 -18.07 -19.89
N HIS A 605 34.25 -18.80 -20.44
CA HIS A 605 35.52 -18.27 -20.90
C HIS A 605 35.36 -17.71 -22.33
N VAL A 606 35.41 -16.38 -22.47
CA VAL A 606 35.17 -15.72 -23.77
C VAL A 606 36.24 -16.12 -24.81
N SER A 607 37.46 -16.46 -24.36
CA SER A 607 38.54 -16.97 -25.21
C SER A 607 38.32 -18.38 -25.76
N GLU A 608 37.41 -19.17 -25.19
CA GLU A 608 37.10 -20.53 -25.67
C GLU A 608 35.99 -20.55 -26.75
N MET A 609 35.38 -19.40 -27.03
CA MET A 609 34.32 -19.29 -28.03
C MET A 609 34.89 -19.42 -29.46
N GLN A 610 34.23 -20.22 -30.28
CA GLN A 610 34.62 -20.40 -31.69
C GLN A 610 33.80 -19.46 -32.57
N GLU A 611 34.45 -18.50 -33.25
CA GLU A 611 33.76 -17.58 -34.18
C GLU A 611 33.06 -18.30 -35.34
N SER A 612 33.55 -19.48 -35.72
CA SER A 612 32.94 -20.34 -36.74
C SER A 612 31.67 -21.07 -36.28
N CYS A 613 31.33 -21.01 -34.99
CA CYS A 613 30.11 -21.57 -34.43
C CYS A 613 29.07 -20.45 -34.27
N ASP A 614 27.90 -20.59 -34.90
CA ASP A 614 26.87 -19.57 -34.94
C ASP A 614 26.35 -19.22 -33.53
N LEU A 615 26.19 -20.23 -32.65
CA LEU A 615 25.73 -20.01 -31.27
C LEU A 615 26.80 -19.31 -30.41
N CYS A 616 28.08 -19.71 -30.53
CA CYS A 616 29.19 -19.03 -29.86
C CYS A 616 29.35 -17.61 -30.38
N GLY A 617 29.29 -17.43 -31.70
CA GLY A 617 29.35 -16.13 -32.35
C GLY A 617 28.24 -15.21 -31.87
N LEU A 618 27.00 -15.70 -31.76
CA LEU A 618 25.87 -14.93 -31.26
C LEU A 618 26.11 -14.42 -29.82
N LEU A 619 26.54 -15.30 -28.91
CA LEU A 619 26.85 -14.92 -27.53
C LEU A 619 28.06 -13.96 -27.45
N PHE A 620 29.11 -14.23 -28.23
CA PHE A 620 30.30 -13.39 -28.31
C PHE A 620 29.96 -11.95 -28.73
N HIS A 621 29.14 -11.79 -29.77
CA HIS A 621 28.69 -10.46 -30.21
C HIS A 621 27.84 -9.76 -29.15
N ALA A 622 26.99 -10.49 -28.42
CA ALA A 622 26.22 -9.92 -27.32
C ALA A 622 27.12 -9.46 -26.16
N LEU A 623 28.12 -10.26 -25.78
CA LEU A 623 29.11 -9.89 -24.76
C LEU A 623 29.94 -8.68 -25.18
N LYS A 624 30.37 -8.62 -26.44
CA LYS A 624 31.09 -7.48 -27.01
C LYS A 624 30.26 -6.20 -26.94
N ARG A 625 28.95 -6.26 -27.22
CA ARG A 625 28.03 -5.12 -27.05
C ARG A 625 27.91 -4.68 -25.59
N ALA A 626 28.00 -5.61 -24.65
CA ALA A 626 28.06 -5.33 -23.22
C ALA A 626 29.45 -4.84 -22.74
N GLY A 627 30.39 -4.60 -23.64
CA GLY A 627 31.74 -4.11 -23.32
C GLY A 627 32.72 -5.19 -22.83
N ILE A 628 32.38 -6.47 -22.99
CA ILE A 628 33.18 -7.60 -22.51
C ILE A 628 33.97 -8.20 -23.68
N MET A 629 35.29 -8.26 -23.53
CA MET A 629 36.22 -8.76 -24.56
C MET A 629 37.10 -9.89 -24.02
N PRO A 630 37.64 -10.80 -24.86
CA PRO A 630 38.65 -11.77 -24.45
C PRO A 630 39.87 -11.09 -23.79
N PRO A 631 40.52 -11.73 -22.80
CA PRO A 631 40.31 -13.09 -22.27
C PRO A 631 39.35 -13.16 -21.07
N ALA A 632 38.32 -12.32 -21.00
CA ALA A 632 37.40 -12.28 -19.87
C ALA A 632 36.75 -13.64 -19.56
N VAL A 633 36.48 -13.86 -18.28
CA VAL A 633 35.64 -14.96 -17.77
C VAL A 633 34.42 -14.33 -17.15
N VAL A 634 33.24 -14.74 -17.60
CA VAL A 634 31.96 -14.16 -17.15
C VAL A 634 31.07 -15.22 -16.56
N LYS A 635 30.28 -14.82 -15.55
CA LYS A 635 29.22 -15.67 -15.03
C LYS A 635 27.93 -15.40 -15.76
N LEU A 636 27.39 -16.44 -16.38
CA LEU A 636 26.13 -16.41 -17.09
C LEU A 636 25.03 -16.91 -16.18
N ARG A 637 23.90 -16.19 -16.20
CA ARG A 637 22.62 -16.68 -15.70
C ARG A 637 21.78 -17.09 -16.89
N GLN A 638 21.17 -18.26 -16.81
CA GLN A 638 20.16 -18.69 -17.76
C GLN A 638 18.83 -18.86 -17.02
N THR A 639 17.80 -18.15 -17.47
CA THR A 639 16.42 -18.43 -17.14
C THR A 639 15.83 -19.34 -18.23
N GLY A 640 14.59 -19.83 -18.05
CA GLY A 640 13.94 -20.64 -19.10
C GLY A 640 13.75 -19.91 -20.45
N THR A 641 13.77 -18.56 -20.45
CA THR A 641 13.50 -17.72 -21.62
C THR A 641 14.66 -16.81 -22.02
N THR A 642 15.67 -16.60 -21.19
CA THR A 642 16.78 -15.66 -21.45
C THR A 642 18.13 -16.16 -20.95
N ILE A 643 19.21 -15.68 -21.56
CA ILE A 643 20.59 -15.81 -21.05
C ILE A 643 21.13 -14.40 -20.84
N GLY A 644 21.83 -14.16 -19.74
CA GLY A 644 22.50 -12.88 -19.50
C GLY A 644 23.58 -12.97 -18.45
N LEU A 645 24.10 -11.82 -18.02
CA LEU A 645 25.16 -11.73 -17.02
C LEU A 645 24.58 -11.84 -15.61
N GLU A 646 25.26 -12.56 -14.72
CA GLU A 646 24.90 -12.57 -13.30
C GLU A 646 24.95 -11.14 -12.73
N GLY A 647 23.83 -10.64 -12.18
CA GLY A 647 23.71 -9.25 -11.72
C GLY A 647 23.71 -8.19 -12.84
N GLY A 648 23.65 -8.60 -14.11
CA GLY A 648 23.72 -7.71 -15.28
C GLY A 648 22.60 -7.92 -16.31
N PRO A 649 22.73 -7.35 -17.52
CA PRO A 649 21.69 -7.34 -18.55
C PRO A 649 21.44 -8.71 -19.19
N ASN A 650 20.24 -8.87 -19.76
CA ASN A 650 19.94 -9.99 -20.66
C ASN A 650 20.71 -9.82 -21.97
N LEU A 651 21.27 -10.91 -22.48
CA LEU A 651 22.08 -10.95 -23.70
C LEU A 651 21.36 -11.65 -24.84
N LEU A 652 20.73 -12.80 -24.57
CA LEU A 652 20.02 -13.62 -25.55
C LEU A 652 18.61 -13.98 -25.06
N SER A 653 17.68 -14.17 -26.00
CA SER A 653 16.36 -14.74 -25.76
C SER A 653 16.28 -16.15 -26.34
N ILE A 654 15.52 -17.02 -25.69
CA ILE A 654 15.29 -18.41 -26.12
C ILE A 654 13.79 -18.59 -26.37
N TYR A 655 13.45 -18.95 -27.61
CA TYR A 655 12.08 -19.23 -28.03
C TYR A 655 11.91 -20.68 -28.44
N ILE A 656 10.69 -21.20 -28.32
CA ILE A 656 10.28 -22.50 -28.83
C ILE A 656 9.25 -22.32 -29.94
N GLU A 657 9.26 -23.22 -30.92
CA GLU A 657 8.25 -23.29 -31.98
C GLU A 657 6.81 -23.43 -31.39
N PRO A 658 5.78 -22.81 -31.97
CA PRO A 658 4.38 -22.94 -31.50
C PRO A 658 3.85 -24.39 -31.51
N GLY A 659 2.89 -24.69 -30.63
CA GLY A 659 2.29 -26.03 -30.45
C GLY A 659 1.94 -26.35 -28.99
N HIS A 660 1.14 -27.40 -28.76
CA HIS A 660 0.41 -27.63 -27.50
C HIS A 660 1.28 -28.06 -26.29
N ASP A 661 2.39 -28.78 -26.48
CA ASP A 661 3.18 -29.35 -25.37
C ASP A 661 4.39 -28.48 -24.97
N ILE A 662 4.15 -27.28 -24.44
CA ILE A 662 5.22 -26.31 -24.15
C ILE A 662 5.88 -26.65 -22.80
N PRO A 663 7.19 -26.92 -22.74
CA PRO A 663 7.85 -27.21 -21.47
C PRO A 663 7.76 -26.02 -20.50
N PRO A 664 7.63 -26.25 -19.18
CA PRO A 664 7.61 -25.19 -18.18
C PRO A 664 8.80 -24.23 -18.32
N GLY A 665 8.53 -22.93 -18.25
CA GLY A 665 9.55 -21.89 -18.35
C GLY A 665 10.02 -21.56 -19.77
N ARG A 666 9.46 -22.18 -20.83
CA ARG A 666 9.73 -21.80 -22.22
C ARG A 666 8.73 -20.76 -22.73
N GLN A 667 9.15 -19.93 -23.68
CA GLN A 667 8.30 -18.93 -24.34
C GLN A 667 8.17 -19.26 -25.83
N ILE A 668 6.94 -19.34 -26.33
CA ILE A 668 6.68 -19.25 -27.77
C ILE A 668 6.91 -17.80 -28.18
N GLY A 669 7.77 -17.57 -29.17
CA GLY A 669 8.05 -16.22 -29.64
C GLY A 669 8.08 -16.11 -31.15
N LEU A 670 8.43 -14.91 -31.61
CA LEU A 670 8.71 -14.61 -33.01
C LEU A 670 10.23 -14.42 -33.19
N PRO A 671 10.98 -15.46 -33.59
CA PRO A 671 12.42 -15.35 -33.87
C PRO A 671 12.69 -14.33 -34.99
N ARG A 672 11.82 -14.30 -36.00
CA ARG A 672 11.72 -13.24 -37.00
C ARG A 672 10.47 -12.41 -36.72
N LEU A 673 10.65 -11.11 -36.52
CA LEU A 673 9.54 -10.19 -36.34
C LEU A 673 8.82 -9.96 -37.69
N PRO A 674 7.49 -9.74 -37.68
CA PRO A 674 6.76 -9.29 -38.86
C PRO A 674 7.34 -8.00 -39.45
N GLU A 675 7.31 -7.87 -40.77
CA GLU A 675 7.76 -6.64 -41.44
C GLU A 675 6.83 -5.47 -41.07
N PRO A 676 7.34 -4.22 -40.95
CA PRO A 676 6.53 -3.05 -40.65
C PRO A 676 5.35 -2.90 -41.64
N SER A 677 4.15 -2.66 -41.12
CA SER A 677 2.88 -2.53 -41.87
C SER A 677 2.39 -3.79 -42.60
N SER A 678 3.07 -4.94 -42.45
CA SER A 678 2.59 -6.22 -42.98
C SER A 678 1.25 -6.64 -42.37
N GLN A 679 0.54 -7.53 -43.06
CA GLN A 679 -0.73 -8.07 -42.58
C GLN A 679 -0.54 -8.83 -41.26
N GLU A 680 0.58 -9.53 -41.11
CA GLU A 680 0.95 -10.26 -39.89
C GLU A 680 1.16 -9.30 -38.71
N GLN A 681 1.86 -8.18 -38.93
CA GLN A 681 2.06 -7.16 -37.89
C GLN A 681 0.73 -6.52 -37.47
N LEU A 682 -0.10 -6.11 -38.43
CA LEU A 682 -1.42 -5.54 -38.15
C LEU A 682 -2.34 -6.55 -37.43
N THR A 683 -2.21 -7.83 -37.75
CA THR A 683 -2.93 -8.91 -37.07
C THR A 683 -2.49 -9.02 -35.62
N LEU A 684 -1.18 -8.97 -35.34
CA LEU A 684 -0.66 -8.94 -33.97
C LEU A 684 -1.21 -7.73 -33.18
N PHE A 685 -1.26 -6.55 -33.77
CA PHE A 685 -1.81 -5.35 -33.10
C PHE A 685 -3.30 -5.51 -32.80
N LYS A 686 -4.08 -6.05 -33.75
CA LYS A 686 -5.49 -6.38 -33.53
C LYS A 686 -5.67 -7.41 -32.43
N GLN A 687 -4.76 -8.38 -32.28
CA GLN A 687 -4.79 -9.33 -31.16
C GLN A 687 -4.48 -8.66 -29.82
N TRP A 688 -3.49 -7.76 -29.74
CA TRP A 688 -3.24 -6.98 -28.53
C TRP A 688 -4.46 -6.16 -28.11
N ILE A 689 -5.07 -5.47 -29.08
CA ILE A 689 -6.28 -4.67 -28.87
C ILE A 689 -7.45 -5.55 -28.44
N SER A 690 -7.72 -6.64 -29.17
CA SER A 690 -8.82 -7.58 -28.88
C SER A 690 -8.67 -8.21 -27.49
N LYS A 691 -7.46 -8.64 -27.12
CA LYS A 691 -7.17 -9.14 -25.78
C LYS A 691 -7.47 -8.08 -24.72
N CYS A 692 -7.04 -6.84 -24.95
CA CYS A 692 -7.28 -5.71 -24.06
C CYS A 692 -8.78 -5.39 -23.94
N ASP A 693 -9.50 -5.33 -25.04
CA ASP A 693 -10.94 -5.06 -25.08
C ASP A 693 -11.78 -6.18 -24.45
N SER A 694 -11.36 -7.44 -24.56
CA SER A 694 -12.13 -8.57 -24.03
C SER A 694 -11.84 -8.89 -22.57
N THR A 695 -10.61 -8.66 -22.10
CA THR A 695 -10.16 -9.15 -20.77
C THR A 695 -9.76 -8.06 -19.79
N HIS A 696 -9.39 -6.85 -20.25
CA HIS A 696 -8.87 -5.81 -19.37
C HIS A 696 -9.95 -4.79 -19.00
N GLY A 697 -10.77 -5.12 -18.00
CA GLY A 697 -11.87 -4.27 -17.51
C GLY A 697 -11.45 -2.83 -17.16
N ARG A 698 -10.21 -2.63 -16.68
CA ARG A 698 -9.64 -1.31 -16.38
C ARG A 698 -9.24 -0.51 -17.63
N CYS A 699 -8.93 -1.17 -18.74
CA CYS A 699 -8.55 -0.49 -19.98
C CYS A 699 -9.78 -0.09 -20.82
N LEU A 700 -10.91 -0.75 -20.60
CA LEU A 700 -12.18 -0.46 -21.25
C LEU A 700 -12.80 0.82 -20.71
N ARG A 701 -13.12 1.74 -21.63
CA ARG A 701 -13.95 2.90 -21.34
C ARG A 701 -15.38 2.56 -21.75
N ARG A 702 -16.27 2.35 -20.77
CA ARG A 702 -17.66 1.91 -20.99
C ARG A 702 -18.53 2.86 -21.85
N HIS A 703 -18.07 4.09 -22.08
CA HIS A 703 -18.77 5.14 -22.84
C HIS A 703 -17.92 5.75 -23.98
N ALA A 704 -16.82 5.11 -24.41
CA ALA A 704 -16.00 5.66 -25.49
C ALA A 704 -16.80 5.82 -26.80
N GLY A 705 -16.84 7.03 -27.34
CA GLY A 705 -17.58 7.32 -28.57
C GLY A 705 -19.10 7.40 -28.39
N GLN A 706 -19.59 7.80 -27.20
CA GLN A 706 -21.02 8.04 -26.94
C GLN A 706 -21.35 9.51 -26.62
N ASP A 707 -20.36 10.35 -26.32
CA ASP A 707 -20.54 11.78 -26.02
C ASP A 707 -19.57 12.65 -26.84
N THR A 708 -20.14 13.64 -27.56
CA THR A 708 -19.38 14.65 -28.32
C THR A 708 -18.52 15.55 -27.44
N SER A 709 -18.86 15.71 -26.16
CA SER A 709 -18.10 16.55 -25.20
C SER A 709 -16.70 16.00 -24.91
N GLU A 710 -16.47 14.72 -25.22
CA GLU A 710 -15.22 14.01 -24.98
C GLU A 710 -14.32 13.91 -26.23
N MET A 711 -14.77 14.43 -27.37
CA MET A 711 -13.97 14.45 -28.61
C MET A 711 -13.08 15.70 -28.67
N PRO A 712 -11.86 15.61 -29.25
CA PRO A 712 -11.06 16.79 -29.55
C PRO A 712 -11.83 17.74 -30.46
N THR A 713 -11.48 19.03 -30.50
CA THR A 713 -12.22 20.02 -31.31
C THR A 713 -12.22 19.67 -32.80
N ARG A 714 -11.15 19.05 -33.29
CA ARG A 714 -10.95 18.67 -34.70
C ARG A 714 -10.30 17.29 -34.81
N LEU A 715 -10.64 16.56 -35.86
CA LEU A 715 -10.08 15.25 -36.22
C LEU A 715 -9.77 15.18 -37.71
N VAL A 716 -8.76 14.40 -38.08
CA VAL A 716 -8.48 14.05 -39.48
C VAL A 716 -9.20 12.75 -39.81
N LYS A 717 -10.14 12.80 -40.74
CA LYS A 717 -10.74 11.62 -41.37
C LYS A 717 -9.74 11.02 -42.34
N VAL A 718 -9.40 9.75 -42.13
CA VAL A 718 -8.39 9.04 -42.94
C VAL A 718 -8.99 8.26 -44.11
N THR A 719 -10.31 8.10 -44.20
CA THR A 719 -10.97 7.50 -45.37
C THR A 719 -11.18 8.53 -46.48
N GLU A 720 -11.31 8.09 -47.74
CA GLU A 720 -11.43 9.00 -48.87
C GLU A 720 -12.83 9.64 -49.00
N PRO A 721 -12.94 10.95 -49.31
CA PRO A 721 -11.83 11.91 -49.35
C PRO A 721 -11.31 12.21 -47.94
N MET A 722 -9.97 12.24 -47.79
CA MET A 722 -9.33 12.63 -46.54
C MET A 722 -9.60 14.10 -46.21
N GLN A 723 -9.99 14.41 -44.97
CA GLN A 723 -10.47 15.75 -44.58
C GLN A 723 -10.19 16.06 -43.11
N LEU A 724 -9.98 17.34 -42.80
CA LEU A 724 -10.04 17.87 -41.44
C LEU A 724 -11.49 18.22 -41.09
N LEU A 725 -12.03 17.60 -40.04
CA LEU A 725 -13.42 17.79 -39.62
C LEU A 725 -13.49 18.42 -38.23
N ASP A 726 -14.46 19.32 -38.04
CA ASP A 726 -14.82 19.80 -36.71
C ASP A 726 -15.68 18.72 -36.03
N SER A 727 -15.33 18.34 -34.81
CA SER A 727 -16.01 17.24 -34.10
C SER A 727 -17.49 17.51 -33.81
N SER A 728 -17.90 18.79 -33.80
CA SER A 728 -19.32 19.18 -33.71
C SER A 728 -20.16 18.81 -34.94
N ARG A 729 -19.54 18.34 -36.02
CA ARG A 729 -20.19 17.98 -37.29
C ARG A 729 -20.17 16.48 -37.58
N ILE A 730 -19.65 15.67 -36.65
CA ILE A 730 -19.59 14.21 -36.79
C ILE A 730 -20.14 13.56 -35.52
N GLU A 731 -20.72 12.38 -35.69
CA GLU A 731 -21.16 11.57 -34.55
C GLU A 731 -19.95 11.15 -33.70
N PRO A 732 -20.13 10.98 -32.38
CA PRO A 732 -19.12 10.41 -31.50
C PRO A 732 -18.48 9.15 -32.08
N CYS A 733 -17.15 9.13 -32.14
CA CYS A 733 -16.40 8.07 -32.80
C CYS A 733 -15.11 7.70 -32.07
N GLN A 734 -14.54 6.55 -32.44
CA GLN A 734 -13.20 6.17 -32.03
C GLN A 734 -12.16 6.85 -32.92
N TYR A 735 -11.07 7.30 -32.32
CA TYR A 735 -9.93 7.86 -33.04
C TYR A 735 -8.60 7.41 -32.44
N ILE A 736 -7.56 7.44 -33.26
CA ILE A 736 -6.17 7.24 -32.85
C ILE A 736 -5.53 8.60 -32.55
N ALA A 737 -4.73 8.71 -31.49
CA ALA A 737 -3.87 9.88 -31.29
C ALA A 737 -2.45 9.59 -31.77
N LEU A 738 -1.78 10.56 -32.39
CA LEU A 738 -0.36 10.46 -32.75
C LEU A 738 0.50 11.26 -31.77
N SER A 739 1.48 10.58 -31.18
CA SER A 739 2.60 11.18 -30.45
C SER A 739 3.83 11.17 -31.36
N HIS A 740 4.30 12.34 -31.80
CA HIS A 740 5.45 12.47 -32.72
C HIS A 740 6.39 13.62 -32.38
N CYS A 741 7.64 13.50 -32.84
CA CYS A 741 8.57 14.61 -32.85
C CYS A 741 8.34 15.51 -34.06
N TRP A 742 8.20 16.82 -33.82
CA TRP A 742 8.09 17.79 -34.92
C TRP A 742 9.41 17.92 -35.69
N GLY A 743 10.55 17.73 -35.01
CA GLY A 743 11.89 17.95 -35.53
C GLY A 743 12.28 19.44 -35.60
N GLN A 744 13.58 19.70 -35.80
CA GLN A 744 14.11 21.05 -36.04
C GLN A 744 13.96 21.44 -37.53
N LEU A 745 12.72 21.56 -38.00
CA LEU A 745 12.40 21.84 -39.41
C LEU A 745 12.33 23.34 -39.70
N GLN A 746 12.72 23.75 -40.89
CA GLN A 746 12.50 25.11 -41.41
C GLN A 746 11.01 25.36 -41.64
N LYS A 747 10.59 26.63 -41.62
CA LYS A 747 9.15 26.99 -41.71
C LYS A 747 8.46 26.42 -42.96
N HIS A 748 9.16 26.36 -44.09
CA HIS A 748 8.61 25.86 -45.36
C HIS A 748 8.53 24.32 -45.42
N GLU A 749 9.25 23.61 -44.55
CA GLU A 749 9.22 22.15 -44.45
C GLU A 749 8.11 21.66 -43.52
N ARG A 750 7.56 22.55 -42.68
CA ARG A 750 6.51 22.23 -41.71
C ARG A 750 5.15 22.19 -42.40
N PHE A 751 4.56 21.01 -42.42
CA PHE A 751 3.16 20.85 -42.80
C PHE A 751 2.28 20.94 -41.55
N CYS A 752 1.67 22.09 -41.29
CA CYS A 752 0.79 22.31 -40.14
C CYS A 752 -0.49 23.08 -40.48
N LEU A 753 -1.48 22.98 -39.59
CA LEU A 753 -2.69 23.76 -39.67
C LEU A 753 -2.42 25.23 -39.32
N SER A 754 -2.87 26.12 -40.19
CA SER A 754 -2.84 27.57 -40.02
C SER A 754 -4.19 28.16 -40.41
N ARG A 755 -4.46 29.40 -40.02
CA ARG A 755 -5.68 30.11 -40.47
C ARG A 755 -5.78 30.16 -42.00
N SER A 756 -4.64 30.23 -42.69
CA SER A 756 -4.58 30.36 -44.16
C SER A 756 -4.96 29.08 -44.92
N ASN A 757 -4.68 27.90 -44.37
CA ASN A 757 -4.96 26.62 -45.03
C ASN A 757 -6.13 25.84 -44.40
N TYR A 758 -6.75 26.38 -43.34
CA TYR A 758 -7.87 25.73 -42.64
C TYR A 758 -9.02 25.35 -43.57
N SER A 759 -9.52 26.27 -44.42
CA SER A 759 -10.60 25.96 -45.37
C SER A 759 -10.22 24.87 -46.37
N GLN A 760 -8.99 24.90 -46.88
CA GLN A 760 -8.49 23.91 -47.83
C GLN A 760 -8.46 22.51 -47.22
N LEU A 761 -7.89 22.36 -46.01
CA LEU A 761 -7.74 21.06 -45.35
C LEU A 761 -9.09 20.46 -44.92
N ARG A 762 -10.14 21.29 -44.76
CA ARG A 762 -11.51 20.82 -44.53
C ARG A 762 -12.15 20.23 -45.78
N GLU A 763 -11.83 20.77 -46.95
CA GLU A 763 -12.34 20.25 -48.21
C GLU A 763 -11.61 18.98 -48.62
N ARG A 764 -10.27 18.98 -48.55
CA ARG A 764 -9.44 17.82 -48.89
C ARG A 764 -8.03 17.94 -48.33
N ILE A 765 -7.52 16.84 -47.79
CA ILE A 765 -6.12 16.61 -47.47
C ILE A 765 -5.55 15.69 -48.55
N ASP A 766 -4.48 16.13 -49.20
CA ASP A 766 -3.77 15.32 -50.19
C ASP A 766 -2.76 14.41 -49.47
N PHE A 767 -3.00 13.10 -49.49
CA PHE A 767 -2.16 12.11 -48.81
C PHE A 767 -0.70 12.22 -49.25
N ASP A 768 -0.44 12.44 -50.54
CA ASP A 768 0.93 12.45 -51.08
C ASP A 768 1.75 13.66 -50.64
N ARG A 769 1.08 14.74 -50.22
CA ARG A 769 1.72 15.96 -49.70
C ARG A 769 2.02 15.91 -48.20
N LEU A 770 1.53 14.89 -47.49
CA LEU A 770 1.78 14.75 -46.07
C LEU A 770 3.23 14.33 -45.79
N PRO A 771 3.84 14.83 -44.69
CA PRO A 771 5.07 14.29 -44.13
C PRO A 771 5.00 12.77 -43.90
N LYS A 772 6.15 12.08 -44.04
CA LYS A 772 6.21 10.62 -43.97
C LYS A 772 5.70 10.05 -42.65
N THR A 773 6.00 10.68 -41.51
CA THR A 773 5.48 10.24 -40.19
C THR A 773 3.96 10.31 -40.12
N PHE A 774 3.33 11.29 -40.78
CA PHE A 774 1.87 11.39 -40.82
C PHE A 774 1.28 10.34 -41.76
N LYS A 775 1.90 10.11 -42.92
CA LYS A 775 1.52 9.02 -43.84
C LYS A 775 1.55 7.67 -43.15
N ASP A 776 2.65 7.37 -42.45
CA ASP A 776 2.82 6.12 -41.70
C ASP A 776 1.74 5.95 -40.63
N ALA A 777 1.45 7.01 -39.86
CA ALA A 777 0.38 6.98 -38.85
C ALA A 777 -1.01 6.74 -39.46
N ILE A 778 -1.29 7.32 -40.62
CA ILE A 778 -2.54 7.11 -41.36
C ILE A 778 -2.64 5.66 -41.87
N VAL A 779 -1.55 5.11 -42.41
CA VAL A 779 -1.50 3.71 -42.88
C VAL A 779 -1.82 2.75 -41.75
N VAL A 780 -1.20 2.92 -40.58
CA VAL A 780 -1.46 2.08 -39.40
C VAL A 780 -2.90 2.27 -38.91
N THR A 781 -3.39 3.51 -38.85
CA THR A 781 -4.77 3.83 -38.42
C THR A 781 -5.81 3.14 -39.32
N ARG A 782 -5.64 3.21 -40.64
CA ARG A 782 -6.44 2.47 -41.62
C ARG A 782 -6.33 0.96 -41.41
N GLY A 783 -5.11 0.45 -41.20
CA GLY A 783 -4.85 -0.98 -40.96
C GLY A 783 -5.53 -1.54 -39.72
N LEU A 784 -5.67 -0.72 -38.67
CA LEU A 784 -6.41 -1.04 -37.45
C LEU A 784 -7.94 -0.95 -37.62
N GLY A 785 -8.43 -0.38 -38.72
CA GLY A 785 -9.86 -0.21 -38.99
C GLY A 785 -10.49 0.99 -38.28
N ILE A 786 -9.70 2.03 -37.99
CA ILE A 786 -10.17 3.28 -37.37
C ILE A 786 -10.17 4.39 -38.42
N ASP A 787 -11.25 5.16 -38.48
CA ASP A 787 -11.46 6.16 -39.54
C ASP A 787 -10.93 7.56 -39.21
N TYR A 788 -10.52 7.80 -37.97
CA TYR A 788 -10.13 9.11 -37.48
C TYR A 788 -8.80 9.08 -36.74
N ILE A 789 -7.97 10.11 -36.98
CA ILE A 789 -6.73 10.34 -36.26
C ILE A 789 -6.65 11.79 -35.78
N TRP A 790 -6.13 11.97 -34.57
CA TRP A 790 -5.75 13.26 -34.03
C TRP A 790 -4.23 13.44 -34.12
N ILE A 791 -3.81 14.53 -34.75
CA ILE A 791 -2.41 14.93 -34.88
C ILE A 791 -2.33 16.40 -34.47
N ASP A 792 -1.61 16.74 -33.40
CA ASP A 792 -1.53 18.10 -32.84
C ASP A 792 -1.27 19.18 -33.91
N THR A 793 -0.36 18.85 -34.84
CA THR A 793 0.14 19.71 -35.90
C THR A 793 -0.93 19.99 -36.95
N LEU A 794 -1.93 19.10 -37.09
CA LEU A 794 -3.04 19.23 -38.04
C LEU A 794 -4.38 19.59 -37.38
N CYS A 795 -4.50 19.40 -36.07
CA CYS A 795 -5.75 19.58 -35.32
C CYS A 795 -5.75 20.82 -34.42
N ILE A 796 -4.62 21.54 -34.34
CA ILE A 796 -4.47 22.82 -33.62
C ILE A 796 -3.98 23.89 -34.61
N ILE A 797 -4.60 25.07 -34.61
CA ILE A 797 -4.22 26.19 -35.49
C ILE A 797 -2.96 26.85 -34.91
N GLN A 798 -1.81 26.60 -35.54
CA GLN A 798 -0.50 26.90 -34.96
C GLN A 798 -0.14 28.40 -34.95
N ASP A 799 -0.78 29.19 -35.81
CA ASP A 799 -0.61 30.64 -35.89
C ASP A 799 -1.68 31.41 -35.10
N ASP A 800 -2.50 30.72 -34.29
CA ASP A 800 -3.53 31.31 -33.46
C ASP A 800 -3.28 31.02 -31.97
N LYS A 801 -2.81 32.04 -31.24
CA LYS A 801 -2.50 31.93 -29.81
C LYS A 801 -3.72 31.51 -28.97
N LYS A 802 -4.92 32.00 -29.32
CA LYS A 802 -6.14 31.69 -28.55
C LYS A 802 -6.58 30.25 -28.78
N ASP A 803 -6.49 29.77 -30.03
CA ASP A 803 -6.75 28.36 -30.35
C ASP A 803 -5.75 27.45 -29.65
N TRP A 804 -4.45 27.80 -29.68
CA TRP A 804 -3.42 27.05 -28.96
C TRP A 804 -3.64 27.01 -27.45
N GLU A 805 -3.98 28.15 -26.83
CA GLU A 805 -4.29 28.22 -25.39
C GLU A 805 -5.50 27.33 -25.04
N ASN A 806 -6.54 27.32 -25.87
CA ASN A 806 -7.71 26.46 -25.65
C ASN A 806 -7.36 24.97 -25.83
N GLU A 807 -6.71 24.59 -26.92
CA GLU A 807 -6.45 23.19 -27.24
C GLU A 807 -5.37 22.57 -26.34
N SER A 808 -4.34 23.32 -25.96
CA SER A 808 -3.29 22.85 -25.04
C SER A 808 -3.86 22.48 -23.66
N THR A 809 -4.92 23.15 -23.20
CA THR A 809 -5.60 22.79 -21.94
C THR A 809 -6.44 21.51 -22.05
N LYS A 810 -6.84 21.11 -23.26
CA LYS A 810 -7.63 19.91 -23.53
C LYS A 810 -6.79 18.67 -23.83
N MET A 811 -5.46 18.78 -23.86
CA MET A 811 -4.54 17.65 -24.12
C MET A 811 -4.87 16.43 -23.24
N GLU A 812 -5.31 16.68 -22.00
CA GLU A 812 -5.74 15.60 -21.11
C GLU A 812 -6.93 14.80 -21.66
N GLU A 813 -7.95 15.50 -22.12
CA GLU A 813 -9.17 14.93 -22.68
C GLU A 813 -8.85 14.16 -23.96
N VAL A 814 -8.01 14.73 -24.83
CA VAL A 814 -7.61 14.11 -26.10
C VAL A 814 -6.92 12.76 -25.91
N PHE A 815 -5.87 12.68 -25.10
CA PHE A 815 -5.11 11.42 -24.97
C PHE A 815 -5.86 10.37 -24.15
N SER A 816 -6.63 10.78 -23.13
CA SER A 816 -7.41 9.83 -22.34
C SER A 816 -8.66 9.31 -23.05
N ALA A 817 -9.23 10.09 -23.97
CA ALA A 817 -10.35 9.67 -24.80
C ALA A 817 -9.97 8.85 -26.03
N ALA A 818 -8.73 8.99 -26.52
CA ALA A 818 -8.23 8.24 -27.67
C ALA A 818 -8.44 6.72 -27.49
N TYR A 819 -8.75 6.03 -28.58
CA TYR A 819 -8.91 4.58 -28.56
C TYR A 819 -7.56 3.89 -28.34
N CYS A 820 -6.52 4.41 -28.99
CA CYS A 820 -5.12 4.04 -28.81
C CYS A 820 -4.25 5.22 -29.26
N THR A 821 -3.07 5.34 -28.67
CA THR A 821 -2.04 6.29 -29.10
C THR A 821 -0.96 5.55 -29.88
N ILE A 822 -0.56 6.08 -31.04
CA ILE A 822 0.63 5.64 -31.76
C ILE A 822 1.77 6.58 -31.38
N SER A 823 2.87 6.03 -30.90
CA SER A 823 4.09 6.79 -30.62
C SER A 823 5.15 6.47 -31.67
N ALA A 824 5.55 7.49 -32.44
CA ALA A 824 6.60 7.40 -33.45
C ALA A 824 7.99 7.54 -32.82
N ALA A 825 8.33 6.64 -31.88
CA ALA A 825 9.54 6.76 -31.06
C ALA A 825 10.86 6.61 -31.82
N SER A 826 10.85 5.97 -33.00
CA SER A 826 11.99 5.87 -33.91
C SER A 826 12.18 7.10 -34.82
N ALA A 827 11.18 7.98 -34.94
CA ALA A 827 11.23 9.17 -35.79
C ALA A 827 11.70 10.41 -35.01
N LYS A 828 12.68 11.12 -35.54
CA LYS A 828 13.24 12.37 -34.98
C LYS A 828 12.52 13.61 -35.49
N SER A 829 11.80 13.49 -36.60
CA SER A 829 11.00 14.55 -37.21
C SER A 829 9.73 14.01 -37.87
N SER A 830 8.85 14.92 -38.30
CA SER A 830 7.67 14.57 -39.10
C SER A 830 8.02 14.01 -40.50
N LEU A 831 9.26 14.20 -40.98
CA LEU A 831 9.71 13.78 -42.31
C LEU A 831 10.31 12.37 -42.35
N ASP A 832 10.68 11.78 -41.20
CA ASP A 832 11.48 10.55 -41.17
C ASP A 832 10.66 9.29 -41.46
N GLY A 833 9.42 9.26 -40.99
CA GLY A 833 8.61 8.03 -40.90
C GLY A 833 9.10 7.08 -39.81
N PHE A 834 8.28 6.09 -39.51
CA PHE A 834 8.56 5.05 -38.51
C PHE A 834 8.26 3.62 -39.01
N LEU A 835 7.76 3.45 -40.23
CA LEU A 835 7.54 2.15 -40.88
C LEU A 835 8.71 1.69 -41.75
N SER A 836 9.92 2.19 -41.49
CA SER A 836 11.13 1.82 -42.23
C SER A 836 11.61 0.40 -41.90
N ASP A 837 12.29 -0.24 -42.85
CA ASP A 837 12.86 -1.59 -42.68
C ASP A 837 13.81 -1.65 -41.47
N ARG A 838 13.69 -2.75 -40.72
CA ARG A 838 14.52 -3.00 -39.54
C ARG A 838 15.72 -3.87 -39.90
N GLN A 839 16.79 -3.73 -39.12
CA GLN A 839 17.91 -4.66 -39.23
C GLN A 839 17.46 -6.06 -38.81
N PRO A 840 17.77 -7.12 -39.59
CA PRO A 840 17.42 -8.48 -39.22
C PRO A 840 18.02 -8.85 -37.86
N ARG A 841 17.16 -9.37 -36.97
CA ARG A 841 17.59 -9.86 -35.66
C ARG A 841 18.41 -11.14 -35.83
N PRO A 842 19.68 -11.18 -35.38
CA PRO A 842 20.45 -12.42 -35.42
C PRO A 842 19.78 -13.51 -34.59
N CYS A 843 19.63 -14.69 -35.19
CA CYS A 843 19.02 -15.84 -34.53
C CYS A 843 19.61 -17.15 -35.04
N VAL A 844 19.73 -18.13 -34.14
CA VAL A 844 20.27 -19.46 -34.38
C VAL A 844 19.21 -20.51 -34.05
N GLN A 845 18.95 -21.42 -34.99
CA GLN A 845 18.06 -22.55 -34.79
C GLN A 845 18.86 -23.73 -34.21
N LEU A 846 18.37 -24.30 -33.12
CA LEU A 846 18.89 -25.51 -32.48
C LEU A 846 17.88 -26.65 -32.65
N ARG A 847 18.26 -27.67 -33.42
CA ARG A 847 17.43 -28.86 -33.62
C ARG A 847 17.52 -29.77 -32.42
N MET A 848 16.39 -29.96 -31.72
CA MET A 848 16.34 -30.78 -30.51
C MET A 848 15.94 -32.22 -30.87
N LYS A 849 16.64 -33.21 -30.32
CA LYS A 849 16.24 -34.62 -30.50
C LYS A 849 14.98 -34.88 -29.66
N ASN A 850 13.94 -35.44 -30.28
CA ASN A 850 12.67 -35.79 -29.64
C ASN A 850 11.93 -34.61 -28.97
N SER A 851 12.19 -33.38 -29.40
CA SER A 851 11.52 -32.17 -28.92
C SER A 851 11.41 -31.16 -30.06
N ARG A 852 10.63 -30.10 -29.87
CA ARG A 852 10.53 -29.00 -30.84
C ARG A 852 11.83 -28.20 -30.90
N ASP A 853 12.05 -27.57 -32.04
CA ASP A 853 13.22 -26.74 -32.28
C ASP A 853 13.22 -25.51 -31.37
N LEU A 854 14.43 -25.13 -30.94
CA LEU A 854 14.67 -23.92 -30.17
C LEU A 854 15.30 -22.86 -31.06
N TYR A 855 14.95 -21.62 -30.79
CA TYR A 855 15.50 -20.45 -31.47
C TYR A 855 16.17 -19.56 -30.44
N VAL A 856 17.48 -19.37 -30.59
CA VAL A 856 18.26 -18.48 -29.73
C VAL A 856 18.55 -17.22 -30.51
N CYS A 857 18.01 -16.09 -30.07
CA CYS A 857 18.17 -14.82 -30.78
C CYS A 857 18.79 -13.76 -29.85
N SER A 858 19.38 -12.71 -30.44
CA SER A 858 19.86 -11.55 -29.64
C SER A 858 18.71 -10.97 -28.79
N TYR A 859 18.95 -10.65 -27.52
CA TYR A 859 17.92 -10.04 -26.68
C TYR A 859 17.61 -8.61 -27.13
N ILE A 860 16.33 -8.29 -27.31
CA ILE A 860 15.86 -6.96 -27.75
C ILE A 860 14.69 -6.42 -26.91
N ASP A 861 14.20 -7.18 -25.92
CA ASP A 861 13.04 -6.82 -25.11
C ASP A 861 13.45 -5.85 -23.98
N ASP A 862 13.74 -4.60 -24.36
CA ASP A 862 14.26 -3.56 -23.47
C ASP A 862 13.42 -2.27 -23.60
N PHE A 863 12.26 -2.26 -22.93
CA PHE A 863 11.35 -1.12 -22.96
C PHE A 863 11.97 0.16 -22.37
N HIS A 864 12.85 0.03 -21.37
CA HIS A 864 13.53 1.19 -20.79
C HIS A 864 14.39 1.89 -21.84
N GLN A 865 15.23 1.12 -22.52
CA GLN A 865 16.13 1.66 -23.53
C GLN A 865 15.40 2.12 -24.80
N ASP A 866 14.43 1.33 -25.27
CA ASP A 866 13.76 1.55 -26.55
C ASP A 866 12.63 2.60 -26.47
N VAL A 867 11.98 2.75 -25.31
CA VAL A 867 10.87 3.68 -25.11
C VAL A 867 11.25 4.75 -24.10
N GLU A 868 11.53 4.43 -22.83
CA GLU A 868 11.68 5.47 -21.80
C GLU A 868 12.85 6.44 -22.06
N LEU A 869 13.94 5.93 -22.62
CA LEU A 869 15.12 6.72 -23.02
C LEU A 869 15.07 7.23 -24.46
N ALA A 870 14.02 6.91 -25.22
CA ALA A 870 13.85 7.35 -26.60
C ALA A 870 13.85 8.88 -26.71
N GLU A 871 14.32 9.39 -27.85
CA GLU A 871 14.48 10.83 -28.08
C GLU A 871 13.16 11.60 -27.90
N ILE A 872 12.04 11.02 -28.36
CA ILE A 872 10.71 11.61 -28.20
C ILE A 872 10.32 11.78 -26.72
N ASN A 873 10.65 10.81 -25.88
CA ASN A 873 10.31 10.80 -24.44
C ASN A 873 11.18 11.74 -23.61
N ARG A 874 12.20 12.38 -24.22
CA ARG A 874 12.93 13.50 -23.61
C ARG A 874 12.16 14.82 -23.67
N ARG A 875 11.05 14.89 -24.41
CA ARG A 875 10.21 16.08 -24.52
C ARG A 875 9.16 16.09 -23.41
N GLY A 876 8.99 17.24 -22.78
CA GLY A 876 8.11 17.39 -21.62
C GLY A 876 6.65 16.99 -21.84
N TRP A 877 6.08 17.36 -22.99
CA TRP A 877 4.69 17.05 -23.34
C TRP A 877 4.43 15.54 -23.47
N VAL A 878 5.43 14.77 -23.91
CA VAL A 878 5.26 13.35 -24.23
C VAL A 878 5.04 12.49 -22.97
N LEU A 879 5.55 12.92 -21.82
CA LEU A 879 5.26 12.24 -20.55
C LEU A 879 3.76 12.29 -20.22
N GLN A 880 3.10 13.43 -20.49
CA GLN A 880 1.66 13.56 -20.32
C GLN A 880 0.91 12.66 -21.33
N GLU A 881 1.37 12.62 -22.58
CA GLU A 881 0.78 11.77 -23.63
C GLU A 881 0.82 10.29 -23.23
N ARG A 882 1.96 9.79 -22.75
CA ARG A 882 2.10 8.41 -22.23
C ARG A 882 1.19 8.17 -21.03
N ALA A 883 1.29 9.02 -19.99
CA ALA A 883 0.55 8.84 -18.74
C ALA A 883 -0.96 8.86 -18.89
N LEU A 884 -1.48 9.58 -19.89
CA LEU A 884 -2.92 9.72 -20.11
C LEU A 884 -3.48 8.74 -21.13
N SER A 885 -2.63 8.12 -21.94
CA SER A 885 -3.03 7.14 -22.93
C SER A 885 -3.41 5.83 -22.26
N ARG A 886 -4.61 5.33 -22.53
CA ARG A 886 -5.07 4.04 -21.99
C ARG A 886 -4.33 2.85 -22.60
N ARG A 887 -3.89 3.06 -23.84
CA ARG A 887 -3.28 2.09 -24.75
C ARG A 887 -2.29 2.83 -25.64
N SER A 888 -1.09 2.27 -25.78
CA SER A 888 -0.05 2.86 -26.61
C SER A 888 0.64 1.79 -27.44
N ILE A 889 0.86 2.10 -28.72
CA ILE A 889 1.72 1.34 -29.65
C ILE A 889 2.98 2.17 -29.86
N TYR A 890 4.13 1.68 -29.40
CA TYR A 890 5.41 2.35 -29.57
C TYR A 890 6.18 1.74 -30.73
N TYR A 891 6.40 2.52 -31.78
CA TYR A 891 7.30 2.15 -32.87
C TYR A 891 8.71 2.56 -32.53
N THR A 892 9.56 1.59 -32.19
CA THR A 892 10.97 1.81 -31.85
C THR A 892 11.86 1.27 -32.98
N PRO A 893 13.17 1.57 -32.99
CA PRO A 893 14.08 1.08 -34.02
C PRO A 893 14.19 -0.46 -34.08
N ASN A 894 14.02 -1.15 -32.94
CA ASN A 894 14.27 -2.59 -32.82
C ASN A 894 12.98 -3.42 -32.94
N GLN A 895 11.88 -2.94 -32.36
CA GLN A 895 10.59 -3.64 -32.37
C GLN A 895 9.41 -2.68 -32.10
N VAL A 896 8.18 -3.20 -32.13
CA VAL A 896 6.99 -2.51 -31.60
C VAL A 896 6.65 -3.00 -30.20
N TYR A 897 6.29 -2.08 -29.31
CA TYR A 897 5.73 -2.40 -27.99
C TYR A 897 4.26 -2.00 -27.90
N TRP A 898 3.48 -2.81 -27.19
CA TRP A 898 2.14 -2.48 -26.73
C TRP A 898 2.14 -2.25 -25.23
N GLU A 899 1.69 -1.09 -24.78
CA GLU A 899 1.47 -0.79 -23.36
C GLU A 899 -0.03 -0.57 -23.10
N CYS A 900 -0.52 -1.16 -22.02
CA CYS A 900 -1.84 -0.89 -21.47
C CYS A 900 -1.80 -1.07 -19.94
N GLY A 901 -2.93 -0.87 -19.25
CA GLY A 901 -3.02 -1.00 -17.80
C GLY A 901 -2.69 -2.38 -17.20
N GLU A 902 -2.46 -3.41 -18.04
CA GLU A 902 -1.97 -4.74 -17.63
C GLU A 902 -0.49 -4.96 -18.02
N GLY A 903 0.26 -3.90 -18.28
CA GLY A 903 1.71 -3.97 -18.58
C GLY A 903 2.03 -3.98 -20.07
N ILE A 904 3.26 -4.38 -20.38
CA ILE A 904 3.90 -4.20 -21.69
C ILE A 904 4.03 -5.53 -22.41
N ARG A 905 3.62 -5.58 -23.68
CA ARG A 905 3.85 -6.70 -24.59
C ARG A 905 4.82 -6.30 -25.68
N CYS A 906 5.73 -7.22 -25.98
CA CYS A 906 6.74 -7.07 -27.02
C CYS A 906 6.26 -7.73 -28.31
N GLU A 907 6.74 -7.24 -29.46
CA GLU A 907 6.51 -7.87 -30.75
C GLU A 907 7.08 -9.30 -30.80
N THR A 908 8.06 -9.60 -29.95
CA THR A 908 8.61 -10.94 -29.74
C THR A 908 7.64 -11.94 -29.06
N LEU A 909 6.44 -11.49 -28.69
CA LEU A 909 5.42 -12.18 -27.88
C LEU A 909 5.76 -12.33 -26.39
N GLY A 910 6.88 -11.76 -25.93
CA GLY A 910 7.19 -11.64 -24.51
C GLY A 910 6.35 -10.57 -23.80
N ARG A 911 6.29 -10.64 -22.46
CA ARG A 911 5.68 -9.61 -21.61
C ARG A 911 6.72 -9.04 -20.66
N LEU A 912 6.70 -7.72 -20.47
CA LEU A 912 7.59 -7.00 -19.55
C LEU A 912 6.78 -6.38 -18.41
N TYR A 913 7.37 -6.35 -17.21
CA TYR A 913 6.80 -5.74 -16.01
C TYR A 913 7.85 -4.94 -15.24
N ASN A 914 7.48 -3.73 -14.81
CA ASN A 914 8.27 -2.89 -13.90
C ASN A 914 7.30 -2.05 -13.06
N SER A 915 7.46 -2.07 -11.73
CA SER A 915 6.52 -1.46 -10.79
C SER A 915 6.48 0.08 -10.80
N LYS A 916 7.53 0.74 -11.29
CA LYS A 916 7.52 2.20 -11.52
C LYS A 916 6.92 2.54 -12.88
N ALA A 917 7.23 1.76 -13.92
CA ALA A 917 6.70 1.97 -15.26
C ALA A 917 5.16 1.79 -15.31
N THR A 918 4.60 0.87 -14.51
CA THR A 918 3.15 0.66 -14.39
C THR A 918 2.39 1.89 -13.94
N PHE A 919 3.03 2.80 -13.19
CA PHE A 919 2.40 4.05 -12.78
C PHE A 919 2.06 4.94 -13.98
N LEU A 920 2.99 5.10 -14.93
CA LEU A 920 2.75 5.84 -16.18
C LEU A 920 1.93 5.04 -17.19
N GLY A 921 2.01 3.70 -17.17
CA GLY A 921 1.22 2.81 -18.03
C GLY A 921 -0.22 2.56 -17.54
N ASP A 922 -0.67 3.29 -16.51
CA ASP A 922 -1.99 3.12 -15.92
C ASP A 922 -3.10 3.60 -16.84
N ALA A 923 -3.96 2.66 -17.26
CA ALA A 923 -5.07 2.97 -18.15
C ALA A 923 -6.10 3.95 -17.57
N ASN A 924 -6.14 4.15 -16.25
CA ASN A 924 -6.94 5.21 -15.63
C ASN A 924 -6.06 6.04 -14.69
N PHE A 925 -4.89 6.47 -15.16
CA PHE A 925 -3.95 7.26 -14.38
C PHE A 925 -4.65 8.30 -13.50
N PRO A 926 -4.38 8.35 -12.16
CA PRO A 926 -3.38 7.59 -11.40
C PRO A 926 -4.01 6.50 -10.49
N GLN A 927 -5.00 5.74 -10.96
CA GLN A 927 -5.67 4.70 -10.18
C GLN A 927 -4.70 3.72 -9.50
N SER A 928 -3.63 3.30 -10.16
CA SER A 928 -2.58 2.43 -9.64
C SER A 928 -1.86 3.04 -8.43
N ALA A 929 -1.72 4.37 -8.36
CA ALA A 929 -1.15 5.03 -7.18
C ALA A 929 -2.06 4.93 -5.95
N LEU A 930 -3.37 4.72 -6.13
CA LEU A 930 -4.29 4.55 -5.00
C LEU A 930 -4.08 3.22 -4.26
N GLU A 931 -3.46 2.24 -4.91
CA GLU A 931 -3.04 0.97 -4.30
C GLU A 931 -1.94 1.17 -3.24
N TYR A 932 -1.17 2.27 -3.33
CA TYR A 932 -0.14 2.61 -2.37
C TYR A 932 -0.70 3.44 -1.22
N TYR A 933 -0.20 3.23 0.00
CA TYR A 933 -0.48 4.10 1.14
C TYR A 933 0.24 5.45 1.00
N ARG A 934 0.03 6.35 1.98
CA ARG A 934 0.51 7.75 1.97
C ARG A 934 1.94 7.91 1.46
N ASP A 935 2.85 7.07 1.94
CA ASP A 935 4.29 7.14 1.67
C ASP A 935 4.64 6.69 0.25
N GLY A 936 4.01 5.60 -0.22
CA GLY A 936 4.19 5.14 -1.60
C GLY A 936 3.62 6.13 -2.63
N ARG A 937 2.47 6.76 -2.34
CA ARG A 937 1.91 7.85 -3.18
C ARG A 937 2.86 9.03 -3.28
N GLN A 938 3.48 9.38 -2.17
CA GLN A 938 4.47 10.44 -2.12
C GLN A 938 5.70 10.10 -2.96
N LEU A 939 6.25 8.88 -2.84
CA LEU A 939 7.38 8.46 -3.67
C LEU A 939 7.04 8.47 -5.17
N LEU A 940 5.83 8.03 -5.55
CA LEU A 940 5.37 8.07 -6.94
C LEU A 940 5.31 9.50 -7.48
N ILE A 941 4.79 10.46 -6.69
CA ILE A 941 4.79 11.88 -7.07
C ILE A 941 6.23 12.40 -7.22
N GLN A 942 7.10 12.07 -6.27
CA GLN A 942 8.49 12.51 -6.30
C GLN A 942 9.21 11.97 -7.54
N ASP A 943 9.11 10.67 -7.80
CA ASP A 943 9.70 10.02 -8.98
C ASP A 943 9.14 10.60 -10.30
N LEU A 944 7.82 10.85 -10.37
CA LEU A 944 7.19 11.52 -11.52
C LEU A 944 7.77 12.92 -11.76
N TYR A 945 7.88 13.74 -10.72
CA TYR A 945 8.34 15.13 -10.85
C TYR A 945 9.84 15.21 -11.08
N GLU A 946 10.65 14.31 -10.51
CA GLU A 946 12.08 14.19 -10.84
C GLU A 946 12.27 13.83 -12.31
N ARG A 947 11.58 12.79 -12.82
CA ARG A 947 11.64 12.41 -14.24
C ARG A 947 11.19 13.56 -15.14
N TYR A 948 10.05 14.16 -14.84
CA TYR A 948 9.50 15.25 -15.64
C TYR A 948 10.39 16.49 -15.66
N SER A 949 11.02 16.82 -14.52
CA SER A 949 11.95 17.95 -14.42
C SER A 949 13.24 17.74 -15.24
N ALA A 950 13.56 16.51 -15.65
CA ALA A 950 14.67 16.25 -16.56
C ALA A 950 14.31 16.49 -18.04
N LEU A 951 13.02 16.63 -18.36
CA LEU A 951 12.54 16.75 -19.74
C LEU A 951 12.79 18.15 -20.32
N ALA A 952 13.04 18.16 -21.63
CA ALA A 952 13.30 19.34 -22.43
C ALA A 952 12.01 19.99 -22.95
N PHE A 953 12.02 21.32 -22.97
CA PHE A 953 10.94 22.15 -23.51
C PHE A 953 11.54 23.16 -24.50
N THR A 954 10.87 23.39 -25.63
CA THR A 954 11.27 24.45 -26.57
C THR A 954 11.10 25.83 -25.94
N MET A 955 10.06 25.99 -25.11
CA MET A 955 9.85 27.17 -24.28
C MET A 955 9.80 26.72 -22.81
N ALA A 956 10.78 27.12 -22.00
CA ALA A 956 10.90 26.64 -20.62
C ALA A 956 9.65 26.92 -19.75
N SER A 957 8.90 27.99 -20.04
CA SER A 957 7.66 28.33 -19.34
C SER A 957 6.49 27.37 -19.59
N ASP A 958 6.56 26.54 -20.64
CA ASP A 958 5.55 25.50 -20.92
C ASP A 958 5.61 24.36 -19.90
N ARG A 959 6.74 24.19 -19.20
CA ARG A 959 6.95 23.16 -18.17
C ARG A 959 5.82 23.08 -17.16
N ALA A 960 5.30 24.23 -16.71
CA ALA A 960 4.21 24.26 -15.73
C ALA A 960 2.83 24.01 -16.36
N VAL A 961 2.65 24.22 -17.68
CA VAL A 961 1.39 23.92 -18.39
C VAL A 961 1.29 22.44 -18.66
N ALA A 962 2.36 21.84 -19.21
CA ALA A 962 2.37 20.48 -19.72
C ALA A 962 2.24 19.38 -18.65
N ILE A 963 2.37 19.70 -17.36
CA ILE A 963 2.09 18.75 -16.27
C ILE A 963 0.77 19.02 -15.55
N LEU A 964 0.09 20.13 -15.87
CA LEU A 964 -1.06 20.59 -15.09
C LEU A 964 -2.20 19.56 -15.11
N GLY A 965 -2.43 18.89 -16.25
CA GLY A 965 -3.42 17.81 -16.35
C GLY A 965 -3.10 16.65 -15.39
N LEU A 966 -1.84 16.20 -15.35
CA LEU A 966 -1.40 15.15 -14.44
C LEU A 966 -1.54 15.57 -12.97
N GLN A 967 -1.13 16.80 -12.63
CA GLN A 967 -1.27 17.35 -11.28
C GLN A 967 -2.76 17.40 -10.85
N LYS A 968 -3.66 17.84 -11.74
CA LYS A 968 -5.11 17.90 -11.48
C LYS A 968 -5.69 16.51 -11.21
N ARG A 969 -5.32 15.50 -11.99
CA ARG A 969 -5.76 14.11 -11.75
C ARG A 969 -5.25 13.55 -10.43
N LEU A 970 -3.96 13.75 -10.13
CA LEU A 970 -3.37 13.35 -8.85
C LEU A 970 -4.06 14.04 -7.68
N ALA A 971 -4.36 15.34 -7.79
CA ALA A 971 -5.06 16.10 -6.76
C ALA A 971 -6.47 15.55 -6.50
N ARG A 972 -7.23 15.26 -7.57
CA ARG A 972 -8.57 14.65 -7.49
C ARG A 972 -8.51 13.26 -6.87
N ALA A 973 -7.60 12.40 -7.35
CA ALA A 973 -7.45 11.04 -6.88
C ALA A 973 -7.04 10.99 -5.40
N PHE A 974 -6.08 11.84 -5.00
CA PHE A 974 -5.61 11.91 -3.61
C PHE A 974 -6.48 12.80 -2.71
N LYS A 975 -7.59 13.36 -3.23
CA LYS A 975 -8.51 14.24 -2.52
C LYS A 975 -7.79 15.38 -1.79
N THR A 976 -6.83 16.01 -2.46
CA THR A 976 -5.97 17.06 -1.90
C THR A 976 -5.91 18.27 -2.83
N GLN A 977 -5.59 19.44 -2.29
CA GLN A 977 -5.31 20.62 -3.11
C GLN A 977 -3.92 20.51 -3.74
N ALA A 978 -3.76 21.04 -4.94
CA ALA A 978 -2.47 21.07 -5.62
C ALA A 978 -2.26 22.39 -6.36
N ALA A 979 -1.07 22.95 -6.24
CA ALA A 979 -0.65 24.15 -6.94
C ALA A 979 0.87 24.15 -7.11
N HIS A 980 1.35 24.74 -8.21
CA HIS A 980 2.78 24.95 -8.49
C HIS A 980 3.66 23.70 -8.26
N GLY A 981 3.26 22.52 -8.75
CA GLY A 981 4.07 21.31 -8.64
C GLY A 981 4.16 20.77 -7.20
N SER A 982 3.18 21.09 -6.35
CA SER A 982 3.10 20.63 -4.96
C SER A 982 1.65 20.32 -4.56
N PHE A 983 1.49 19.47 -3.55
CA PHE A 983 0.21 19.00 -3.02
C PHE A 983 0.10 19.33 -1.52
N ALA A 984 -1.04 19.83 -1.07
CA ALA A 984 -1.24 20.29 0.31
C ALA A 984 -0.91 19.22 1.36
N THR A 985 -1.33 17.98 1.12
CA THR A 985 -1.08 16.83 2.03
C THR A 985 0.41 16.48 2.17
N TYR A 986 1.23 16.83 1.17
CA TYR A 986 2.64 16.48 1.04
C TYR A 986 3.57 17.70 1.02
N PHE A 987 3.04 18.89 1.30
CA PHE A 987 3.69 20.18 1.03
C PHE A 987 5.10 20.25 1.61
N ALA A 988 5.25 19.99 2.92
CA ALA A 988 6.52 20.11 3.65
C ALA A 988 7.67 19.33 3.00
N ARG A 989 7.43 18.07 2.64
CA ARG A 989 8.45 17.25 1.98
C ARG A 989 8.64 17.60 0.50
N SER A 990 7.58 18.06 -0.19
CA SER A 990 7.63 18.44 -1.61
C SER A 990 8.38 19.74 -1.91
N ILE A 991 8.68 20.56 -0.90
CA ILE A 991 9.51 21.77 -1.07
C ILE A 991 10.99 21.52 -0.76
N LEU A 992 11.34 20.32 -0.26
CA LEU A 992 12.71 19.88 0.02
C LEU A 992 13.32 19.19 -1.20
N TRP A 993 13.37 19.92 -2.32
CA TRP A 993 14.06 19.50 -3.54
C TRP A 993 15.39 20.25 -3.69
N SER A 994 16.31 19.69 -4.48
CA SER A 994 17.62 20.26 -4.84
C SER A 994 17.93 20.01 -6.31
N ARG A 995 18.96 20.69 -6.83
CA ARG A 995 19.51 20.40 -8.15
C ARG A 995 20.22 19.04 -8.18
N ASN A 996 20.20 18.36 -9.31
CA ASN A 996 21.10 17.23 -9.57
C ASN A 996 22.54 17.78 -9.77
N GLN A 997 23.45 17.52 -8.83
CA GLN A 997 24.83 18.01 -8.90
C GLN A 997 25.62 17.31 -10.03
N PRO A 998 26.57 17.99 -10.70
CA PRO A 998 27.07 19.35 -10.45
C PRO A 998 26.32 20.45 -11.23
N THR A 999 25.27 20.13 -11.97
CA THR A 999 24.56 21.08 -12.85
C THR A 999 23.86 22.19 -12.06
N GLU A 1000 24.01 23.45 -12.49
CA GLU A 1000 23.28 24.60 -11.92
C GLU A 1000 21.87 24.73 -12.48
N MET A 1001 21.00 25.43 -11.75
CA MET A 1001 19.63 25.72 -12.20
C MET A 1001 19.45 27.19 -12.60
N THR A 1002 18.82 27.41 -13.74
CA THR A 1002 18.44 28.74 -14.25
C THR A 1002 17.00 29.05 -13.85
N THR A 1003 16.72 30.33 -13.56
CA THR A 1003 15.35 30.77 -13.25
C THR A 1003 14.58 30.96 -14.56
N ILE A 1004 13.38 30.40 -14.66
CA ILE A 1004 12.53 30.50 -15.85
C ILE A 1004 11.82 31.85 -15.87
N THR A 1005 12.00 32.62 -16.96
CA THR A 1005 11.23 33.83 -17.22
C THR A 1005 9.79 33.46 -17.57
N GLN A 1006 8.84 33.90 -16.74
CA GLN A 1006 7.42 33.61 -16.95
C GLN A 1006 6.77 34.64 -17.89
N PRO A 1007 5.79 34.25 -18.73
CA PRO A 1007 4.99 35.17 -19.52
C PRO A 1007 4.25 36.20 -18.65
N THR A 1008 3.98 37.39 -19.20
CA THR A 1008 3.25 38.45 -18.50
C THR A 1008 1.93 37.95 -17.90
N GLY A 1009 1.74 38.20 -16.60
CA GLY A 1009 0.59 37.74 -15.83
C GLY A 1009 0.78 36.41 -15.11
N ARG A 1010 1.67 35.52 -15.57
CA ARG A 1010 1.94 34.23 -14.90
C ARG A 1010 3.06 34.36 -13.89
N HIS A 1011 2.79 34.01 -12.65
CA HIS A 1011 3.78 34.03 -11.57
C HIS A 1011 3.95 32.63 -10.97
N VAL A 1012 5.21 32.22 -10.79
CA VAL A 1012 5.58 30.94 -10.18
C VAL A 1012 6.53 31.22 -9.01
N PRO A 1013 6.22 30.74 -7.80
CA PRO A 1013 7.03 31.02 -6.63
C PRO A 1013 8.39 30.30 -6.65
N SER A 1014 9.42 30.89 -6.05
CA SER A 1014 10.79 30.36 -5.98
C SER A 1014 10.92 29.06 -5.17
N TRP A 1015 10.00 28.81 -4.22
CA TRP A 1015 9.95 27.53 -3.50
C TRP A 1015 9.42 26.38 -4.37
N SER A 1016 8.74 26.70 -5.48
CA SER A 1016 8.32 25.72 -6.47
C SER A 1016 9.43 25.44 -7.47
N TRP A 1017 9.67 24.16 -7.75
CA TRP A 1017 10.61 23.76 -8.79
C TRP A 1017 10.17 24.17 -10.20
N PHE A 1018 8.90 24.52 -10.42
CA PHE A 1018 8.43 25.13 -11.68
C PHE A 1018 9.12 26.46 -12.00
N SER A 1019 9.72 27.12 -10.99
CA SER A 1019 10.46 28.38 -11.20
C SER A 1019 11.84 28.16 -11.82
N LYS A 1020 12.32 26.91 -11.90
CA LYS A 1020 13.67 26.56 -12.33
C LYS A 1020 13.67 25.59 -13.50
N GLU A 1021 14.70 25.73 -14.33
CA GLU A 1021 15.08 24.77 -15.35
C GLU A 1021 16.14 23.81 -14.81
N GLY A 1022 16.17 22.59 -15.35
CA GLY A 1022 17.04 21.50 -14.90
C GLY A 1022 16.31 20.43 -14.09
N LYS A 1023 16.96 19.27 -13.95
CA LYS A 1023 16.48 18.11 -13.18
C LYS A 1023 16.56 18.41 -11.68
N ILE A 1024 15.47 18.17 -10.98
CA ILE A 1024 15.43 18.18 -9.52
C ILE A 1024 15.63 16.78 -8.94
N GLU A 1025 16.04 16.76 -7.68
CA GLU A 1025 16.08 15.57 -6.83
C GLU A 1025 15.51 15.95 -5.46
N TYR A 1026 14.62 15.13 -4.92
CA TYR A 1026 14.09 15.32 -3.57
C TYR A 1026 15.06 14.79 -2.53
N MET A 1027 15.13 15.44 -1.36
CA MET A 1027 15.91 14.91 -0.24
C MET A 1027 15.41 13.51 0.15
N HIS A 1028 16.34 12.56 0.22
CA HIS A 1028 16.07 11.20 0.69
C HIS A 1028 15.86 11.21 2.21
N LEU A 1029 14.59 11.32 2.62
CA LEU A 1029 14.19 11.29 4.02
C LEU A 1029 13.47 9.98 4.32
N GLU A 1030 13.80 9.33 5.43
CA GLU A 1030 13.11 8.11 5.86
C GLU A 1030 11.66 8.44 6.27
N PHE A 1031 10.72 7.58 5.90
CA PHE A 1031 9.32 7.76 6.28
C PHE A 1031 9.12 7.46 7.76
N GLU A 1032 8.12 8.09 8.36
CA GLU A 1032 7.78 8.01 9.79
C GLU A 1032 8.88 8.44 10.78
N LYS A 1033 10.10 8.69 10.31
CA LYS A 1033 11.23 9.20 11.12
C LYS A 1033 11.39 10.72 11.10
N ILE A 1034 10.55 11.44 10.36
CA ILE A 1034 10.58 12.91 10.31
C ILE A 1034 9.40 13.50 11.06
N GLU A 1035 9.67 14.46 11.95
CA GLU A 1035 8.67 15.34 12.55
C GLU A 1035 8.64 16.69 11.81
N TRP A 1036 7.50 17.03 11.22
CA TRP A 1036 7.31 18.25 10.43
C TRP A 1036 7.01 19.47 11.32
N MET A 1037 7.80 20.53 11.15
CA MET A 1037 7.79 21.73 12.02
C MET A 1037 6.70 22.73 11.65
N LYS A 1038 5.44 22.36 11.89
CA LYS A 1038 4.27 23.22 11.59
C LYS A 1038 4.28 24.58 12.31
N SER A 1039 5.07 24.74 13.38
CA SER A 1039 5.26 26.03 14.05
C SER A 1039 6.13 27.01 13.26
N ASP A 1040 6.97 26.49 12.37
CA ASP A 1040 8.05 27.24 11.73
C ASP A 1040 7.72 27.63 10.29
N PHE A 1041 6.60 27.15 9.76
CA PHE A 1041 6.11 27.57 8.47
C PHE A 1041 4.59 27.47 8.37
N LYS A 1042 3.99 28.30 7.52
CA LYS A 1042 2.58 28.23 7.15
C LYS A 1042 2.49 27.84 5.69
N SER A 1043 1.80 26.73 5.45
CA SER A 1043 1.52 26.24 4.10
C SER A 1043 0.68 27.27 3.32
N PRO A 1044 0.97 27.49 2.03
CA PRO A 1044 0.13 28.35 1.18
C PRO A 1044 -1.29 27.77 0.99
N PHE A 1045 -1.53 26.51 1.39
CA PHE A 1045 -2.83 25.82 1.32
C PHE A 1045 -3.67 25.92 2.60
N ALA A 1046 -3.28 26.73 3.60
CA ALA A 1046 -3.88 26.72 4.92
C ALA A 1046 -5.25 27.46 5.06
N ARG A 1047 -5.73 28.15 4.02
CA ARG A 1047 -7.04 28.81 4.04
C ARG A 1047 -8.10 27.92 3.39
N PRO A 1048 -9.20 27.56 4.08
CA PRO A 1048 -10.35 26.94 3.42
C PRO A 1048 -11.00 28.01 2.53
N SER A 1049 -10.81 27.93 1.22
CA SER A 1049 -11.67 28.68 0.30
C SER A 1049 -13.04 27.99 0.29
N GLU A 1050 -14.08 28.68 0.75
CA GLU A 1050 -15.49 28.26 0.70
C GLU A 1050 -16.07 28.22 -0.73
N THR A 1051 -15.23 28.21 -1.77
CA THR A 1051 -15.66 28.05 -3.16
C THR A 1051 -14.92 26.89 -3.82
N LEU A 1052 -15.44 25.68 -3.63
CA LEU A 1052 -15.28 24.60 -4.60
C LEU A 1052 -16.17 24.93 -5.82
N SER A 1053 -15.86 26.02 -6.51
CA SER A 1053 -16.46 26.36 -7.79
C SER A 1053 -15.35 26.50 -8.82
N ASP A 1054 -15.23 25.46 -9.62
CA ASP A 1054 -14.65 25.45 -10.95
C ASP A 1054 -13.15 25.82 -11.10
N PRO A 1055 -12.25 24.83 -11.22
CA PRO A 1055 -10.82 25.05 -11.50
C PRO A 1055 -10.53 25.42 -12.97
N THR A 1056 -11.56 25.75 -13.77
CA THR A 1056 -11.43 26.20 -15.16
C THR A 1056 -11.47 27.72 -15.35
N SER A 1057 -11.72 28.53 -14.30
CA SER A 1057 -11.67 29.98 -14.45
C SER A 1057 -10.22 30.47 -14.64
N THR A 1058 -9.88 30.78 -15.89
CA THR A 1058 -8.68 31.55 -16.29
C THR A 1058 -8.81 33.05 -15.98
N SER A 1059 -9.85 33.45 -15.24
CA SER A 1059 -10.16 34.85 -14.87
C SER A 1059 -9.97 35.15 -13.39
N GLY A 1060 -8.96 34.55 -12.75
CA GLY A 1060 -8.55 34.83 -11.37
C GLY A 1060 -7.17 35.51 -11.27
N TYR A 1061 -6.79 36.34 -12.25
CA TYR A 1061 -5.58 37.15 -12.16
C TYR A 1061 -5.84 38.40 -11.30
N GLY A 1062 -5.73 38.24 -9.98
CA GLY A 1062 -5.76 39.38 -9.05
C GLY A 1062 -5.92 38.98 -7.58
N GLY A 1063 -4.83 39.03 -6.82
CA GLY A 1063 -4.87 39.20 -5.35
C GLY A 1063 -4.50 37.97 -4.49
N ASP A 1064 -3.23 37.90 -4.08
CA ASP A 1064 -2.81 37.55 -2.70
C ASP A 1064 -3.12 36.15 -2.10
N THR A 1065 -3.23 35.08 -2.89
CA THR A 1065 -3.71 33.76 -2.41
C THR A 1065 -2.71 32.59 -2.34
N SER A 1066 -1.39 32.78 -2.48
CA SER A 1066 -0.43 31.64 -2.44
C SER A 1066 0.94 31.94 -1.80
N VAL A 1067 0.99 32.72 -0.71
CA VAL A 1067 2.27 33.07 -0.07
C VAL A 1067 2.65 32.01 0.98
N PHE A 1068 3.80 31.36 0.78
CA PHE A 1068 4.43 30.50 1.78
C PHE A 1068 5.12 31.38 2.82
N GLN A 1069 4.75 31.24 4.10
CA GLN A 1069 5.39 32.01 5.17
C GLN A 1069 6.31 31.10 5.98
N GLY A 1070 7.53 31.55 6.23
CA GLY A 1070 8.52 30.82 7.01
C GLY A 1070 9.05 31.65 8.17
N PHE A 1071 9.38 30.99 9.28
CA PHE A 1071 10.10 31.61 10.39
C PHE A 1071 11.61 31.55 10.11
N ALA A 1072 12.14 32.65 9.59
CA ALA A 1072 13.53 32.77 9.13
C ALA A 1072 14.49 32.91 10.31
N ARG A 1073 15.43 31.97 10.42
CA ARG A 1073 16.50 31.94 11.44
C ARG A 1073 17.87 32.14 10.82
N ARG A 1074 18.82 32.63 11.63
CA ARG A 1074 20.23 32.68 11.25
C ARG A 1074 20.88 31.31 11.45
N MET A 1075 21.84 30.99 10.59
CA MET A 1075 22.72 29.84 10.78
C MET A 1075 23.97 30.28 11.56
N ASP A 1076 24.47 29.38 12.39
CA ASP A 1076 25.77 29.46 13.05
C ASP A 1076 26.64 28.31 12.56
N ILE A 1077 27.27 28.52 11.40
CA ILE A 1077 27.99 27.50 10.63
C ILE A 1077 29.15 28.16 9.86
N SER A 1078 30.27 27.46 9.72
CA SER A 1078 31.38 27.93 8.89
C SER A 1078 31.05 27.86 7.38
N GLU A 1079 31.77 28.61 6.55
CA GLU A 1079 31.57 28.58 5.09
C GLU A 1079 31.94 27.20 4.49
N GLU A 1080 32.91 26.50 5.07
CA GLU A 1080 33.32 25.14 4.68
C GLU A 1080 32.23 24.10 5.00
N GLU A 1081 31.66 24.14 6.21
CA GLU A 1081 30.55 23.27 6.59
C GLU A 1081 29.27 23.59 5.77
N LEU A 1082 29.00 24.86 5.49
CA LEU A 1082 27.87 25.26 4.64
C LEU A 1082 28.01 24.68 3.23
N THR A 1083 29.22 24.68 2.67
CA THR A 1083 29.50 24.11 1.34
C THR A 1083 29.30 22.60 1.29
N SER A 1084 29.60 21.90 2.39
CA SER A 1084 29.47 20.43 2.46
C SER A 1084 28.06 19.96 2.85
N GLN A 1085 27.27 20.79 3.54
CA GLN A 1085 25.96 20.41 4.10
C GLN A 1085 24.76 21.00 3.36
N ALA A 1086 24.94 22.08 2.59
CA ALA A 1086 23.87 22.73 1.83
C ALA A 1086 24.02 22.53 0.32
N ILE A 1087 22.90 22.34 -0.36
CA ILE A 1087 22.83 22.27 -1.82
C ILE A 1087 22.10 23.52 -2.31
N PHE A 1088 22.88 24.46 -2.86
CA PHE A 1088 22.38 25.68 -3.48
C PHE A 1088 22.01 25.47 -4.95
N ASP A 1089 21.02 26.21 -5.45
CA ASP A 1089 20.56 26.14 -6.84
C ASP A 1089 21.61 26.58 -7.87
N LYS A 1090 22.50 27.49 -7.46
CA LYS A 1090 23.59 28.05 -8.27
C LYS A 1090 24.88 28.03 -7.45
N ASN A 1091 26.04 27.91 -8.11
CA ASN A 1091 27.31 28.08 -7.42
C ASN A 1091 27.56 29.59 -7.27
N ASN A 1092 27.28 30.15 -6.10
CA ASN A 1092 27.51 31.55 -5.77
C ASN A 1092 28.62 31.69 -4.71
N GLU A 1093 29.11 32.91 -4.48
CA GLU A 1093 29.92 33.22 -3.29
C GLU A 1093 29.11 32.89 -2.01
N LEU A 1094 29.64 31.99 -1.18
CA LEU A 1094 28.94 31.41 -0.04
C LEU A 1094 29.29 32.14 1.26
N LYS A 1095 28.65 33.28 1.53
CA LYS A 1095 28.78 33.97 2.82
C LYS A 1095 27.59 33.61 3.70
N ALA A 1096 27.80 32.80 4.74
CA ALA A 1096 26.74 32.30 5.63
C ALA A 1096 25.80 33.40 6.17
N LYS A 1097 26.34 34.61 6.39
CA LYS A 1097 25.59 35.80 6.85
C LYS A 1097 24.49 36.28 5.89
N ASP A 1098 24.62 35.99 4.60
CA ASP A 1098 23.70 36.45 3.55
C ASP A 1098 22.43 35.58 3.48
N PHE A 1099 22.44 34.43 4.16
CA PHE A 1099 21.35 33.45 4.13
C PHE A 1099 20.59 33.38 5.45
N ARG A 1100 19.34 32.93 5.35
CA ARG A 1100 18.51 32.50 6.48
C ARG A 1100 17.95 31.12 6.18
N VAL A 1101 17.47 30.44 7.21
CA VAL A 1101 16.87 29.12 7.09
C VAL A 1101 15.47 29.09 7.67
N VAL A 1102 14.59 28.31 7.04
CA VAL A 1102 13.28 27.94 7.57
C VAL A 1102 13.32 26.45 7.86
N VAL A 1103 13.02 26.06 9.09
CA VAL A 1103 13.03 24.64 9.48
C VAL A 1103 11.74 24.00 9.00
N ILE A 1104 11.86 22.96 8.18
CA ILE A 1104 10.70 22.27 7.58
C ILE A 1104 10.40 20.98 8.34
N GLY A 1105 11.43 20.23 8.73
CA GLY A 1105 11.29 19.03 9.55
C GLY A 1105 12.54 18.71 10.35
N ARG A 1106 12.42 17.79 11.30
CA ARG A 1106 13.54 17.21 12.07
C ARG A 1106 13.46 15.69 12.08
N ASP A 1107 14.60 15.03 12.23
CA ASP A 1107 14.62 13.62 12.60
C ASP A 1107 13.97 13.43 13.98
N LYS A 1108 13.19 12.35 14.14
CA LYS A 1108 12.61 11.95 15.43
C LYS A 1108 13.73 11.45 16.34
N ASP A 1109 13.66 11.83 17.60
CA ASP A 1109 14.63 11.46 18.61
C ASP A 1109 14.40 9.99 19.04
N GLU A 1110 15.23 9.07 18.54
CA GLU A 1110 15.18 7.63 18.89
C GLU A 1110 15.92 7.32 20.21
N GLY A 1111 16.28 8.34 21.00
CA GLY A 1111 16.88 8.16 22.33
C GLY A 1111 18.40 7.94 22.35
N MET A 1112 19.09 8.22 21.24
CA MET A 1112 20.55 8.23 21.20
C MET A 1112 21.10 9.62 21.52
N VAL A 1113 21.63 9.77 22.74
CA VAL A 1113 22.25 11.01 23.24
C VAL A 1113 23.73 11.03 22.87
N ASP A 1114 24.06 10.99 21.58
CA ASP A 1114 25.45 11.10 21.13
C ASP A 1114 25.60 12.18 20.04
N ASP A 1115 26.57 13.08 20.22
CA ASP A 1115 26.94 14.18 19.31
C ASP A 1115 27.68 13.66 18.05
N GLY A 1116 27.43 12.40 17.68
CA GLY A 1116 28.03 11.73 16.52
C GLY A 1116 27.28 12.00 15.21
N PRO A 1117 27.74 11.40 14.09
CA PRO A 1117 27.12 11.53 12.76
C PRO A 1117 25.65 11.04 12.68
N ASN A 1118 25.18 10.34 13.73
CA ASN A 1118 23.81 9.85 13.89
C ASN A 1118 22.92 10.74 14.78
N SER A 1119 23.37 11.94 15.14
CA SER A 1119 22.55 12.91 15.87
C SER A 1119 21.36 13.41 15.02
N PRO A 1120 20.20 13.71 15.64
CA PRO A 1120 19.01 14.16 14.92
C PRO A 1120 19.29 15.44 14.12
N LYS A 1121 18.97 15.46 12.82
CA LYS A 1121 19.18 16.63 11.95
C LYS A 1121 17.91 17.44 11.76
N LEU A 1122 18.08 18.73 11.50
CA LEU A 1122 17.07 19.66 11.02
C LEU A 1122 17.17 19.76 9.49
N HIS A 1123 16.07 19.46 8.80
CA HIS A 1123 15.95 19.63 7.35
C HIS A 1123 15.33 20.99 7.06
N VAL A 1124 16.08 21.84 6.35
CA VAL A 1124 15.79 23.26 6.23
C VAL A 1124 15.73 23.73 4.78
N LEU A 1125 14.91 24.75 4.55
CA LEU A 1125 14.91 25.54 3.33
C LEU A 1125 15.89 26.71 3.49
N VAL A 1126 16.83 26.86 2.57
CA VAL A 1126 17.78 27.98 2.57
C VAL A 1126 17.19 29.11 1.73
N ILE A 1127 17.08 30.29 2.33
CA ILE A 1127 16.45 31.48 1.74
C ILE A 1127 17.38 32.69 1.80
N ARG A 1128 17.20 33.64 0.89
CA ARG A 1128 17.87 34.95 0.91
C ARG A 1128 16.87 36.07 0.64
N LYS A 1129 17.20 37.30 1.02
CA LYS A 1129 16.37 38.46 0.74
C LYS A 1129 16.27 38.69 -0.77
N SER A 1130 15.06 38.88 -1.29
CA SER A 1130 14.84 39.07 -2.72
C SER A 1130 15.43 40.40 -3.19
N SER A 1131 16.19 40.40 -4.29
CA SER A 1131 16.75 41.61 -4.91
C SER A 1131 15.77 42.34 -5.82
N SER A 1132 14.62 41.73 -6.14
CA SER A 1132 13.66 42.20 -7.14
C SER A 1132 12.47 42.98 -6.57
N SER A 1133 12.39 43.14 -5.24
CA SER A 1133 11.27 43.83 -4.57
C SER A 1133 11.74 44.76 -3.45
N PRO A 1134 11.20 45.99 -3.36
CA PRO A 1134 11.48 46.90 -2.25
C PRO A 1134 10.74 46.53 -0.95
N ARG A 1135 9.89 45.47 -0.93
CA ARG A 1135 9.21 45.02 0.30
C ARG A 1135 10.23 44.44 1.28
N GLU A 1136 10.27 44.95 2.51
CA GLU A 1136 11.31 44.62 3.50
C GLU A 1136 11.38 43.14 3.89
N ASN A 1137 10.26 42.40 3.82
CA ASN A 1137 10.11 41.01 4.30
C ASN A 1137 9.98 39.95 3.19
N LEU A 1138 10.34 40.26 1.94
CA LEU A 1138 10.25 39.30 0.83
C LEU A 1138 11.57 38.52 0.62
N TYR A 1139 11.48 37.20 0.68
CA TYR A 1139 12.61 36.28 0.53
C TYR A 1139 12.38 35.34 -0.65
N GLU A 1140 13.46 34.82 -1.23
CA GLU A 1140 13.43 33.77 -2.24
C GLU A 1140 14.20 32.54 -1.76
N ARG A 1141 13.73 31.36 -2.18
CA ARG A 1141 14.37 30.07 -1.91
C ARG A 1141 15.57 29.88 -2.84
N VAL A 1142 16.70 29.46 -2.28
CA VAL A 1142 17.98 29.31 -3.00
C VAL A 1142 18.67 27.97 -2.78
N GLY A 1143 18.12 27.11 -1.92
CA GLY A 1143 18.68 25.78 -1.67
C GLY A 1143 18.00 25.05 -0.53
N VAL A 1144 18.57 23.91 -0.15
CA VAL A 1144 18.16 23.07 0.98
C VAL A 1144 19.39 22.58 1.73
N ALA A 1145 19.24 22.25 3.02
CA ALA A 1145 20.33 21.71 3.83
C ALA A 1145 19.80 20.77 4.94
N SER A 1146 20.67 19.89 5.42
CA SER A 1146 20.44 19.09 6.63
C SER A 1146 21.48 19.50 7.67
N LEU A 1147 21.04 20.25 8.69
CA LEU A 1147 21.91 20.89 9.69
C LEU A 1147 21.68 20.29 11.08
N SER A 1148 22.69 20.30 11.94
CA SER A 1148 22.51 19.98 13.35
C SER A 1148 21.70 21.08 14.07
N PRO A 1149 20.96 20.75 15.15
CA PRO A 1149 20.21 21.74 15.93
C PRO A 1149 21.07 22.90 16.47
N LYS A 1150 22.36 22.65 16.75
CA LYS A 1150 23.30 23.67 17.24
C LYS A 1150 23.65 24.72 16.19
N GLN A 1151 23.57 24.37 14.90
CA GLN A 1151 23.90 25.26 13.79
C GLN A 1151 22.74 26.20 13.40
N VAL A 1152 21.57 26.09 14.05
CA VAL A 1152 20.40 26.93 13.75
C VAL A 1152 20.01 27.72 15.01
N LEU A 1153 20.14 29.04 14.96
CA LEU A 1153 19.81 29.90 16.09
C LEU A 1153 18.30 29.92 16.36
N THR A 1154 17.89 29.90 17.63
CA THR A 1154 16.47 29.86 18.02
C THR A 1154 15.70 31.13 17.66
N GLN A 1155 16.37 32.28 17.65
CA GLN A 1155 15.78 33.58 17.31
C GLN A 1155 15.61 33.77 15.80
N GLY A 1156 14.47 34.35 15.41
CA GLY A 1156 14.12 34.58 14.02
C GLY A 1156 12.92 35.52 13.86
N PHE A 1157 12.42 35.64 12.64
CA PHE A 1157 11.23 36.44 12.33
C PHE A 1157 10.46 35.82 11.16
N TRP A 1158 9.17 36.09 11.09
CA TRP A 1158 8.33 35.62 9.98
C TRP A 1158 8.62 36.40 8.70
N VAL A 1159 8.77 35.67 7.60
CA VAL A 1159 9.00 36.22 6.27
C VAL A 1159 8.08 35.58 5.25
N ASP A 1160 7.78 36.33 4.20
CA ASP A 1160 7.11 35.81 3.01
C ASP A 1160 8.19 35.27 2.08
N VAL A 1161 8.17 33.96 1.84
CA VAL A 1161 9.06 33.30 0.90
C VAL A 1161 8.29 33.15 -0.40
N TRP A 1162 8.68 33.95 -1.37
CA TRP A 1162 8.02 34.02 -2.66
C TRP A 1162 8.80 33.31 -3.73
#